data_AF-A0A2T3ZAX6-F1
#
_entry.id   AF-A0A2T3ZAX6-F1
#
_cell.length_a   1.000
_cell.length_b   1.000
_cell.length_c   1.000
_cell.angle_alpha   90.00
_cell.angle_beta   90.00
_cell.angle_gamma   90.00
#
_symmetry.space_group_name_H-M   'P 1'
#
loop_
_entity.id
_entity.type
_entity.pdbx_description
1 polymer ?
#
loop_
_entity_poly.entity_id
_entity_poly.type
_entity_poly.pdbx_seq_one_letter_code
_entity_poly.pdbx_strand_id
1 'polypeptide(L)'
;MVQYVFTPWRDRQELLLVRDQFYGSEALTRAAAGGASSSRRRVEEAAGRDAYAEQRPEEGEGLDQGDAGRHSTAAAAANDYQTSSREQGDRDEQHKAVGRVSMWMQRGNCPHMVESTALLMAAVLSDEAAAAGNAGASTYAVRAAYAAAFSRFVTGLLDGHQDKLRKQSMYSIAKNIGLPATFVELRHQATHEQLPSLAKLRSAARKALVWIWDYYWKHLGEAEKAKDPCRELVLSYLREDDEASRLKIMRRLRQWDLEYLQKTIAELQRTLPGNQVFLKCLKLSKDMAAMTVEDANDPDPKVGGMPEQEQEQDPDRSSEPNTGWSRYSGTWRPKPIGVGSSNNYAYLVVDDKSKDAVIIDPANPPEVTPILKDAISSGQINLTAILADLGNEKLTIIGGKDCEGVTKTPQHGETFQIGDISVRAVHTPCHTQDSICYYMEDSTGKAVFTGDTLFVSGCGKFFEGSAAEMHEALNNRLGALPEDTLVYPGHEYTKSNVRFTISVSQTEPIKKLQEFAENHQVTTGKFTIGDEKKHNVFMRVNDPEIQKITGETDPVSIMGKLREMKNNFKPPKRKAGGPSTAPKPRQSRLAKEHNVSAQEEGEIKEAFGLFAEPMDGEKNGVLPINDVKSALIALGIPPSSPAELREFISILDPDNDGYATYEPFFAICALKFHAREDDTDDAHREELIEAFQLFTNGHDGPITLAHLRRVAAVLKEDVDEELLKDMILEANGGVGVARGVELDEFDSVMRNAGVWR
;
A
#
# COMPACT_ATOMS: atom_id res chain seq x y z
N MET A 1 -15.10 19.57 -3.65
CA MET A 1 -14.53 20.19 -2.41
C MET A 1 -13.72 19.14 -1.65
N VAL A 2 -12.62 18.69 -2.25
CA VAL A 2 -11.85 17.49 -1.80
C VAL A 2 -11.00 17.69 -0.53
N GLN A 3 -11.14 18.82 0.15
CA GLN A 3 -10.38 19.13 1.37
C GLN A 3 -11.03 18.58 2.65
N TYR A 4 -12.19 17.93 2.54
CA TYR A 4 -12.88 17.39 3.70
C TYR A 4 -12.34 16.01 4.07
N VAL A 5 -11.37 16.02 4.99
CA VAL A 5 -10.99 14.83 5.75
C VAL A 5 -11.92 14.73 6.95
N PHE A 6 -12.81 13.74 6.94
CA PHE A 6 -13.70 13.49 8.08
C PHE A 6 -12.90 12.91 9.25
N THR A 7 -13.00 13.57 10.40
CA THR A 7 -12.33 13.16 11.63
C THR A 7 -13.34 12.91 12.74
N PRO A 8 -13.10 11.95 13.66
CA PRO A 8 -14.07 11.64 14.72
C PRO A 8 -14.05 12.63 15.90
N TRP A 9 -12.96 13.39 16.04
CA TRP A 9 -12.85 14.50 16.99
C TRP A 9 -13.53 15.77 16.47
N ARG A 10 -13.98 16.60 17.40
CA ARG A 10 -14.68 17.86 17.14
C ARG A 10 -13.79 18.87 16.42
N ASP A 11 -12.56 19.02 16.90
CA ASP A 11 -11.58 19.98 16.42
C ASP A 11 -10.15 19.56 16.78
N ARG A 12 -9.16 20.31 16.32
CA ARG A 12 -7.74 20.02 16.57
C ARG A 12 -7.35 20.17 18.04
N GLN A 13 -8.02 21.04 18.81
CA GLN A 13 -7.71 21.23 20.22
C GLN A 13 -8.08 19.98 21.02
N GLU A 14 -9.21 19.35 20.70
CA GLU A 14 -9.62 18.10 21.31
C GLU A 14 -8.59 16.98 21.05
N LEU A 15 -8.05 16.90 19.83
CA LEU A 15 -7.01 15.94 19.47
C LEU A 15 -5.70 16.17 20.22
N LEU A 16 -5.25 17.44 20.31
CA LEU A 16 -4.02 17.80 21.02
C LEU A 16 -4.15 17.58 22.53
N LEU A 17 -5.33 17.86 23.10
CA LEU A 17 -5.60 17.54 24.49
C LEU A 17 -5.45 16.04 24.76
N VAL A 18 -6.00 15.18 23.91
CA VAL A 18 -5.85 13.71 24.06
C VAL A 18 -4.39 13.28 23.92
N ARG A 19 -3.62 13.86 23.00
CA ARG A 19 -2.18 13.63 22.89
C ARG A 19 -1.48 13.96 24.21
N ASP A 20 -1.73 15.15 24.75
CA ASP A 20 -1.07 15.64 25.95
C ASP A 20 -1.54 14.86 27.18
N GLN A 21 -2.77 14.35 27.22
CA GLN A 21 -3.23 13.43 28.27
C GLN A 21 -2.55 12.06 28.19
N PHE A 22 -2.25 11.53 27.00
CA PHE A 22 -1.51 10.27 26.86
C PHE A 22 -0.03 10.40 27.22
N TYR A 23 0.63 11.47 26.79
CA TYR A 23 2.09 11.61 26.80
C TYR A 23 2.62 12.77 27.69
N GLY A 24 1.74 13.53 28.35
CA GLY A 24 2.10 14.75 29.11
C GLY A 24 2.94 14.51 30.36
N SER A 25 3.08 13.25 30.80
CA SER A 25 4.03 12.89 31.84
C SER A 25 5.44 12.80 31.26
N GLU A 26 6.36 13.64 31.74
CA GLU A 26 7.77 13.70 31.34
C GLU A 26 8.51 12.34 31.40
N ALA A 27 7.94 11.33 32.07
CA ALA A 27 8.51 9.99 32.23
C ALA A 27 8.56 9.17 30.92
N LEU A 28 7.54 9.27 30.06
CA LEU A 28 7.52 8.55 28.77
C LEU A 28 8.39 9.26 27.72
N THR A 29 8.43 10.59 27.74
CA THR A 29 9.22 11.42 26.83
C THR A 29 10.72 11.38 27.16
N ARG A 30 11.12 11.26 28.43
CA ARG A 30 12.52 11.07 28.83
C ARG A 30 13.09 9.70 28.42
N ALA A 31 12.27 8.66 28.37
CA ALA A 31 12.68 7.36 27.86
C ALA A 31 12.97 7.37 26.34
N ALA A 32 12.33 8.29 25.59
CA ALA A 32 12.55 8.49 24.15
C ALA A 32 13.82 9.32 23.85
N ALA A 33 14.21 10.24 24.73
CA ALA A 33 15.38 11.12 24.53
C ALA A 33 16.73 10.47 24.93
N GLY A 34 16.74 9.23 25.45
CA GLY A 34 17.90 8.56 26.02
C GLY A 34 18.80 7.78 25.04
N GLY A 35 18.82 8.13 23.76
CA GLY A 35 19.74 7.57 22.77
C GLY A 35 20.84 8.57 22.41
N ALA A 36 22.08 8.27 22.80
CA ALA A 36 23.32 9.02 22.49
C ALA A 36 23.59 10.30 23.31
N SER A 37 24.04 10.14 24.56
CA SER A 37 25.12 10.94 25.18
C SER A 37 25.22 10.68 26.70
N SER A 38 25.74 9.51 27.11
CA SER A 38 26.38 9.41 28.43
C SER A 38 27.46 8.31 28.53
N SER A 39 28.01 7.87 27.40
CA SER A 39 29.19 7.00 27.35
C SER A 39 30.46 7.82 27.19
N ARG A 40 30.77 8.68 28.18
CA ARG A 40 32.09 9.33 28.36
C ARG A 40 32.10 10.12 29.68
N ARG A 41 32.05 9.42 30.81
CA ARG A 41 32.54 9.83 32.16
C ARG A 41 32.02 8.82 33.21
N ARG A 42 32.53 7.60 33.15
CA ARG A 42 32.58 6.61 34.25
C ARG A 42 33.28 5.35 33.76
N VAL A 43 34.48 5.53 33.20
CA VAL A 43 35.45 4.45 32.96
C VAL A 43 36.80 5.03 33.30
N GLU A 44 36.97 5.32 34.58
CA GLU A 44 38.23 5.57 35.29
C GLU A 44 37.77 5.55 36.76
N GLU A 45 38.36 4.67 37.58
CA GLU A 45 37.93 4.29 38.95
C GLU A 45 36.92 3.13 39.07
N ALA A 46 37.25 1.95 38.55
CA ALA A 46 36.90 0.66 39.17
C ALA A 46 37.64 -0.50 38.48
N ALA A 47 38.97 -0.47 38.52
CA ALA A 47 39.80 -1.64 38.23
C ALA A 47 40.99 -1.61 39.18
N GLY A 48 40.83 -2.27 40.32
CA GLY A 48 41.89 -2.33 41.31
C GLY A 48 41.49 -3.10 42.57
N ARG A 49 41.76 -4.40 42.51
CA ARG A 49 42.11 -5.32 43.61
C ARG A 49 41.02 -6.25 44.12
N ASP A 50 41.13 -7.49 43.64
CA ASP A 50 40.74 -8.70 44.35
C ASP A 50 41.71 -9.04 45.49
N ALA A 51 41.12 -9.73 46.48
CA ALA A 51 41.66 -10.78 47.36
C ALA A 51 42.51 -10.43 48.60
N TYR A 52 41.95 -10.70 49.80
CA TYR A 52 42.34 -11.75 50.77
C TYR A 52 41.97 -11.40 52.24
N ALA A 53 41.37 -12.38 52.95
CA ALA A 53 41.41 -12.67 54.41
C ALA A 53 40.93 -11.58 55.41
N GLU A 54 40.46 -11.78 56.65
CA GLU A 54 40.05 -12.88 57.54
C GLU A 54 39.31 -12.19 58.73
N GLN A 55 38.38 -12.91 59.37
CA GLN A 55 38.01 -12.93 60.81
C GLN A 55 37.85 -11.62 61.66
N ARG A 56 36.60 -11.40 62.16
CA ARG A 56 36.10 -11.05 63.55
C ARG A 56 36.83 -9.99 64.45
N PRO A 57 36.24 -9.49 65.55
CA PRO A 57 34.88 -8.96 65.84
C PRO A 57 34.87 -7.69 66.75
N GLU A 58 33.67 -7.17 67.04
CA GLU A 58 33.21 -6.51 68.30
C GLU A 58 33.78 -5.15 68.80
N GLU A 59 32.91 -4.51 69.63
CA GLU A 59 33.08 -3.30 70.47
C GLU A 59 32.93 -1.95 69.72
N GLY A 60 32.18 -0.95 70.17
CA GLY A 60 31.54 -0.68 71.46
C GLY A 60 31.46 0.84 71.63
N GLU A 61 30.31 1.32 72.08
CA GLU A 61 30.10 2.59 72.81
C GLU A 61 30.07 3.95 72.06
N GLY A 62 29.05 4.74 72.42
CA GLY A 62 29.30 6.13 72.83
C GLY A 62 28.57 7.27 72.11
N LEU A 63 27.28 7.43 72.42
CA LEU A 63 26.59 8.69 72.77
C LEU A 63 27.02 10.01 72.09
N ASP A 64 26.09 10.63 71.36
CA ASP A 64 25.44 11.92 71.71
C ASP A 64 24.85 12.59 70.45
N GLN A 65 23.53 12.54 70.28
CA GLN A 65 22.80 13.47 69.41
C GLN A 65 21.46 13.84 70.05
N GLY A 66 21.48 14.97 70.75
CA GLY A 66 20.31 15.81 70.93
C GLY A 66 19.90 16.48 69.62
N ASP A 67 18.60 16.37 69.34
CA ASP A 67 17.76 17.38 68.69
C ASP A 67 18.16 17.95 67.31
N ALA A 68 17.94 17.15 66.26
CA ALA A 68 17.73 17.64 64.90
C ALA A 68 16.86 16.67 64.06
N GLY A 69 15.82 16.09 64.66
CA GLY A 69 15.04 14.98 64.10
C GLY A 69 13.66 15.31 63.56
N ARG A 70 13.31 16.58 63.27
CA ARG A 70 11.94 16.94 62.85
C ARG A 70 11.78 17.77 61.57
N HIS A 71 12.86 18.17 60.90
CA HIS A 71 12.76 18.94 59.65
C HIS A 71 13.13 18.17 58.37
N SER A 72 13.65 16.94 58.46
CA SER A 72 14.01 16.11 57.30
C SER A 72 12.87 15.16 56.84
N THR A 73 12.07 14.62 57.76
CA THR A 73 10.99 13.67 57.45
C THR A 73 9.75 14.33 56.84
N ALA A 74 9.46 15.58 57.21
CA ALA A 74 8.33 16.32 56.64
C ALA A 74 8.59 16.75 55.18
N ALA A 75 9.84 17.06 54.82
CA ALA A 75 10.20 17.41 53.45
C ALA A 75 10.19 16.18 52.53
N ALA A 76 10.70 15.03 52.99
CA ALA A 76 10.63 13.77 52.25
C ALA A 76 9.17 13.28 52.09
N ALA A 77 8.38 13.32 53.18
CA ALA A 77 6.97 12.94 53.13
C ALA A 77 6.12 13.91 52.29
N ALA A 78 6.40 15.22 52.30
CA ALA A 78 5.74 16.18 51.42
C ALA A 78 6.10 15.97 49.95
N ASN A 79 7.34 15.58 49.67
CA ASN A 79 7.80 15.27 48.30
C ASN A 79 7.18 13.96 47.78
N ASP A 80 7.06 12.93 48.63
CA ASP A 80 6.36 11.67 48.34
C ASP A 80 4.84 11.88 48.18
N TYR A 81 4.23 12.79 48.95
CA TYR A 81 2.81 13.13 48.82
C TYR A 81 2.53 13.95 47.54
N GLN A 82 3.44 14.86 47.16
CA GLN A 82 3.35 15.63 45.92
C GLN A 82 3.59 14.76 44.68
N THR A 83 4.52 13.81 44.73
CA THR A 83 4.75 12.86 43.62
C THR A 83 3.58 11.89 43.48
N SER A 84 3.09 11.27 44.55
CA SER A 84 1.94 10.37 44.49
C SER A 84 0.64 11.06 44.04
N SER A 85 0.40 12.32 44.46
CA SER A 85 -0.73 13.13 44.00
C SER A 85 -0.63 13.49 42.51
N ARG A 86 0.58 13.84 42.03
CA ARG A 86 0.83 14.14 40.62
C ARG A 86 0.70 12.90 39.72
N GLU A 87 1.23 11.76 40.16
CA GLU A 87 1.08 10.48 39.45
C GLU A 87 -0.38 10.03 39.38
N GLN A 88 -1.17 10.25 40.45
CA GLN A 88 -2.60 9.97 40.43
C GLN A 88 -3.35 10.89 39.45
N GLY A 89 -3.02 12.18 39.41
CA GLY A 89 -3.57 13.12 38.45
C GLY A 89 -3.25 12.74 37.00
N ASP A 90 -2.00 12.36 36.70
CA ASP A 90 -1.59 11.90 35.38
C ASP A 90 -2.35 10.62 34.97
N ARG A 91 -2.53 9.66 35.90
CA ARG A 91 -3.31 8.44 35.66
C ARG A 91 -4.76 8.75 35.33
N ASP A 92 -5.40 9.66 36.04
CA ASP A 92 -6.80 10.02 35.80
C ASP A 92 -6.98 10.68 34.42
N GLU A 93 -6.03 11.51 33.99
CA GLU A 93 -6.02 12.11 32.66
C GLU A 93 -5.83 11.05 31.55
N GLN A 94 -4.94 10.08 31.75
CA GLN A 94 -4.75 8.95 30.82
C GLN A 94 -6.02 8.08 30.70
N HIS A 95 -6.71 7.79 31.81
CA HIS A 95 -8.00 7.07 31.78
C HIS A 95 -9.06 7.85 30.99
N LYS A 96 -9.16 9.18 31.18
CA LYS A 96 -10.06 10.04 30.39
C LYS A 96 -9.72 10.01 28.90
N ALA A 97 -8.43 10.01 28.54
CA ALA A 97 -7.98 9.94 27.16
C ALA A 97 -8.35 8.60 26.49
N VAL A 98 -8.13 7.47 27.18
CA VAL A 98 -8.57 6.15 26.71
C VAL A 98 -10.08 6.13 26.46
N GLY A 99 -10.87 6.63 27.41
CA GLY A 99 -12.33 6.72 27.25
C GLY A 99 -12.76 7.58 26.06
N ARG A 100 -12.08 8.71 25.83
CA ARG A 100 -12.34 9.60 24.69
C ARG A 100 -12.06 8.91 23.36
N VAL A 101 -10.91 8.25 23.23
CA VAL A 101 -10.56 7.54 21.99
C VAL A 101 -11.52 6.38 21.73
N SER A 102 -11.96 5.68 22.77
CA SER A 102 -12.99 4.64 22.64
C SER A 102 -14.28 5.20 22.02
N MET A 103 -14.71 6.39 22.44
CA MET A 103 -15.85 7.08 21.80
C MET A 103 -15.57 7.42 20.32
N TRP A 104 -14.36 7.90 19.99
CA TRP A 104 -13.98 8.20 18.61
C TRP A 104 -13.96 6.96 17.72
N MET A 105 -13.54 5.81 18.24
CA MET A 105 -13.59 4.53 17.52
C MET A 105 -15.03 4.15 17.14
N GLN A 106 -16.00 4.37 18.03
CA GLN A 106 -17.42 4.10 17.75
C GLN A 106 -18.03 5.06 16.73
N ARG A 107 -17.49 6.28 16.59
CA ARG A 107 -17.92 7.23 15.56
C ARG A 107 -17.41 6.88 14.16
N GLY A 108 -16.44 5.97 14.04
CA GLY A 108 -15.81 5.59 12.78
C GLY A 108 -14.67 6.54 12.35
N ASN A 109 -13.87 6.11 11.38
CA ASN A 109 -12.73 6.88 10.82
C ASN A 109 -11.65 7.31 11.84
N CYS A 110 -11.50 6.59 12.95
CA CYS A 110 -10.40 6.81 13.88
C CYS A 110 -9.09 6.27 13.29
N PRO A 111 -8.01 7.06 13.19
CA PRO A 111 -6.74 6.56 12.67
C PRO A 111 -6.18 5.42 13.51
N HIS A 112 -5.62 4.41 12.83
CA HIS A 112 -5.07 3.20 13.48
C HIS A 112 -4.02 3.51 14.56
N MET A 113 -3.20 4.56 14.36
CA MET A 113 -2.21 4.97 15.36
C MET A 113 -2.86 5.49 16.66
N VAL A 114 -4.01 6.17 16.55
CA VAL A 114 -4.76 6.69 17.71
C VAL A 114 -5.42 5.55 18.48
N GLU A 115 -6.04 4.60 17.76
CA GLU A 115 -6.59 3.36 18.34
C GLU A 115 -5.49 2.56 19.06
N SER A 116 -4.36 2.33 18.39
CA SER A 116 -3.24 1.55 18.92
C SER A 116 -2.66 2.15 20.19
N THR A 117 -2.50 3.48 20.26
CA THR A 117 -2.07 4.18 21.48
C THR A 117 -3.06 3.96 22.63
N ALA A 118 -4.36 4.07 22.38
CA ALA A 118 -5.36 3.87 23.43
C ALA A 118 -5.40 2.42 23.95
N LEU A 119 -5.30 1.43 23.06
CA LEU A 119 -5.26 0.01 23.44
C LEU A 119 -4.02 -0.32 24.28
N LEU A 120 -2.84 0.16 23.86
CA LEU A 120 -1.60 -0.04 24.60
C LEU A 120 -1.64 0.66 25.95
N MET A 121 -2.16 1.89 26.01
CA MET A 121 -2.28 2.65 27.25
C MET A 121 -3.29 2.00 28.22
N ALA A 122 -4.42 1.51 27.71
CA ALA A 122 -5.40 0.78 28.53
C ALA A 122 -4.80 -0.48 29.17
N ALA A 123 -3.96 -1.23 28.43
CA ALA A 123 -3.24 -2.38 28.97
C ALA A 123 -2.24 -1.98 30.05
N VAL A 124 -1.52 -0.85 29.88
CA VAL A 124 -0.61 -0.29 30.90
C VAL A 124 -1.36 0.11 32.17
N LEU A 125 -2.45 0.86 32.04
CA LEU A 125 -3.24 1.30 33.19
C LEU A 125 -3.86 0.11 33.95
N SER A 126 -4.32 -0.92 33.23
CA SER A 126 -4.86 -2.14 33.84
C SER A 126 -3.80 -2.94 34.59
N ASP A 127 -2.57 -2.99 34.09
CA ASP A 127 -1.44 -3.66 34.74
C ASP A 127 -1.03 -2.94 36.04
N GLU A 128 -0.95 -1.62 35.99
CA GLU A 128 -0.63 -0.79 37.15
C GLU A 128 -1.72 -0.88 38.23
N ALA A 129 -3.00 -0.89 37.84
CA ALA A 129 -4.12 -1.10 38.76
C ALA A 129 -4.09 -2.49 39.42
N ALA A 130 -3.70 -3.52 38.67
CA ALA A 130 -3.51 -4.87 39.21
C ALA A 130 -2.31 -4.94 40.18
N ALA A 131 -1.23 -4.20 39.90
CA ALA A 131 -0.06 -4.12 40.77
C ALA A 131 -0.33 -3.35 42.08
N ALA A 132 -1.22 -2.34 42.06
CA ALA A 132 -1.61 -1.54 43.22
C ALA A 132 -2.62 -2.24 44.17
N GLY A 133 -2.97 -3.50 43.91
CA GLY A 133 -3.87 -4.29 44.77
C GLY A 133 -5.36 -3.97 44.62
N ASN A 134 -5.74 -3.08 43.68
CA ASN A 134 -7.12 -2.61 43.51
C ASN A 134 -7.91 -3.33 42.40
N ALA A 135 -7.35 -4.34 41.75
CA ALA A 135 -8.06 -5.13 40.75
C ALA A 135 -7.75 -6.63 40.86
N GLY A 136 -8.80 -7.45 40.94
CA GLY A 136 -8.73 -8.92 40.85
C GLY A 136 -8.38 -9.45 39.46
N ALA A 137 -7.66 -8.68 38.64
CA ALA A 137 -7.23 -9.10 37.32
C ALA A 137 -6.11 -10.14 37.47
N SER A 138 -6.35 -11.35 36.98
CA SER A 138 -5.33 -12.39 36.94
C SER A 138 -4.13 -11.90 36.10
N THR A 139 -2.91 -12.27 36.50
CA THR A 139 -1.69 -11.99 35.71
C THR A 139 -1.82 -12.43 34.25
N TYR A 140 -2.64 -13.46 34.00
CA TYR A 140 -2.98 -13.92 32.66
C TYR A 140 -3.81 -12.89 31.87
N ALA A 141 -4.84 -12.29 32.48
CA ALA A 141 -5.67 -11.28 31.83
C ALA A 141 -4.85 -10.05 31.38
N VAL A 142 -3.92 -9.60 32.22
CA VAL A 142 -3.02 -8.49 31.88
C VAL A 142 -2.10 -8.86 30.71
N ARG A 143 -1.51 -10.07 30.72
CA ARG A 143 -0.69 -10.56 29.60
C ARG A 143 -1.48 -10.65 28.29
N ALA A 144 -2.73 -11.13 28.36
CA ALA A 144 -3.60 -11.21 27.20
C ALA A 144 -3.97 -9.81 26.65
N ALA A 145 -4.27 -8.85 27.53
CA ALA A 145 -4.56 -7.47 27.14
C ALA A 145 -3.37 -6.83 26.40
N TYR A 146 -2.15 -6.97 26.93
CA TYR A 146 -0.95 -6.50 26.24
C TYR A 146 -0.72 -7.18 24.90
N ALA A 147 -0.84 -8.51 24.84
CA ALA A 147 -0.61 -9.28 23.62
C ALA A 147 -1.62 -8.90 22.52
N ALA A 148 -2.88 -8.72 22.87
CA ALA A 148 -3.93 -8.29 21.95
C ALA A 148 -3.67 -6.87 21.43
N ALA A 149 -3.40 -5.92 22.32
CA ALA A 149 -3.10 -4.53 21.95
C ALA A 149 -1.87 -4.44 21.04
N PHE A 150 -0.80 -5.16 21.39
CA PHE A 150 0.44 -5.16 20.62
C PHE A 150 0.28 -5.83 19.25
N SER A 151 -0.44 -6.96 19.19
CA SER A 151 -0.69 -7.66 17.92
C SER A 151 -1.57 -6.85 16.97
N ARG A 152 -2.57 -6.14 17.52
CA ARG A 152 -3.42 -5.21 16.75
C ARG A 152 -2.60 -4.05 16.20
N PHE A 153 -1.73 -3.44 17.01
CA PHE A 153 -0.83 -2.38 16.58
C PHE A 153 0.03 -2.81 15.39
N VAL A 154 0.79 -3.90 15.52
CA VAL A 154 1.72 -4.37 14.49
C VAL A 154 0.99 -4.80 13.23
N THR A 155 -0.08 -5.60 13.36
CA THR A 155 -0.80 -6.13 12.18
C THR A 155 -1.49 -5.01 11.41
N GLY A 156 -2.23 -4.13 12.10
CA GLY A 156 -2.94 -3.04 11.41
C GLY A 156 -2.01 -2.01 10.77
N LEU A 157 -0.80 -1.81 11.32
CA LEU A 157 0.21 -0.96 10.70
C LEU A 157 0.76 -1.59 9.43
N LEU A 158 1.17 -2.87 9.49
CA LEU A 158 1.78 -3.55 8.35
C LEU A 158 0.78 -3.82 7.23
N ASP A 159 -0.47 -4.16 7.54
CA ASP A 159 -1.53 -4.36 6.55
C ASP A 159 -1.86 -3.05 5.81
N GLY A 160 -1.81 -1.91 6.51
CA GLY A 160 -2.00 -0.59 5.89
C GLY A 160 -0.92 -0.22 4.86
N HIS A 161 0.26 -0.85 4.95
CA HIS A 161 1.40 -0.65 4.04
C HIS A 161 1.62 -1.81 3.07
N GLN A 162 0.76 -2.83 3.07
CA GLN A 162 0.84 -3.96 2.14
C GLN A 162 0.41 -3.54 0.73
N ASP A 163 1.18 -3.94 -0.28
CA ASP A 163 0.81 -3.73 -1.68
C ASP A 163 -0.30 -4.70 -2.10
N LYS A 164 -1.38 -4.17 -2.68
CA LYS A 164 -2.50 -4.98 -3.20
C LYS A 164 -2.10 -5.87 -4.38
N LEU A 165 -0.97 -5.60 -5.03
CA LEU A 165 -0.47 -6.32 -6.20
C LEU A 165 0.54 -7.42 -5.86
N ARG A 166 1.21 -7.36 -4.71
CA ARG A 166 2.23 -8.35 -4.29
C ARG A 166 2.13 -8.64 -2.80
N LYS A 167 2.05 -9.93 -2.44
CA LYS A 167 2.16 -10.35 -1.03
C LYS A 167 3.61 -10.21 -0.58
N GLN A 168 3.94 -9.14 0.13
CA GLN A 168 5.24 -8.98 0.78
C GLN A 168 5.20 -9.59 2.20
N SER A 169 6.35 -10.07 2.68
CA SER A 169 6.47 -10.55 4.05
C SER A 169 6.28 -9.40 5.06
N MET A 170 5.78 -9.71 6.26
CA MET A 170 5.63 -8.73 7.34
C MET A 170 6.98 -8.07 7.72
N TYR A 171 8.08 -8.82 7.62
CA TYR A 171 9.43 -8.31 7.87
C TYR A 171 9.90 -7.33 6.79
N SER A 172 9.61 -7.62 5.52
CA SER A 172 9.95 -6.72 4.41
C SER A 172 9.21 -5.39 4.54
N ILE A 173 7.92 -5.42 4.88
CA ILE A 173 7.13 -4.20 5.11
C ILE A 173 7.64 -3.44 6.33
N ALA A 174 7.92 -4.15 7.44
CA ALA A 174 8.46 -3.55 8.66
C ALA A 174 9.78 -2.81 8.40
N LYS A 175 10.69 -3.42 7.62
CA LYS A 175 11.96 -2.80 7.20
C LYS A 175 11.72 -1.50 6.42
N ASN A 176 10.77 -1.49 5.49
CA ASN A 176 10.46 -0.33 4.66
C ASN A 176 9.94 0.87 5.47
N ILE A 177 9.13 0.61 6.51
CA ILE A 177 8.54 1.66 7.34
C ILE A 177 9.37 1.99 8.61
N GLY A 178 10.51 1.33 8.79
CA GLY A 178 11.37 1.51 9.97
C GLY A 178 10.77 0.95 11.27
N LEU A 179 9.90 -0.06 11.18
CA LEU A 179 9.38 -0.77 12.35
C LEU A 179 10.42 -1.83 12.78
N PRO A 180 10.82 -1.89 14.07
CA PRO A 180 11.78 -2.87 14.53
C PRO A 180 11.35 -4.31 14.26
N ALA A 181 12.25 -5.14 13.71
CA ALA A 181 11.98 -6.56 13.44
C ALA A 181 11.54 -7.34 14.70
N THR A 182 12.04 -6.92 15.87
CA THR A 182 11.65 -7.48 17.18
C THR A 182 10.17 -7.28 17.51
N PHE A 183 9.49 -6.29 16.92
CA PHE A 183 8.04 -6.11 17.09
C PHE A 183 7.27 -7.12 16.23
N VAL A 184 7.75 -7.41 15.02
CA VAL A 184 7.18 -8.45 14.15
C VAL A 184 7.35 -9.82 14.80
N GLU A 185 8.54 -10.09 15.34
CA GLU A 185 8.82 -11.34 16.07
C GLU A 185 7.94 -11.48 17.31
N LEU A 186 7.81 -10.44 18.13
CA LEU A 186 6.96 -10.48 19.32
C LEU A 186 5.48 -10.68 18.96
N ARG A 187 5.00 -10.07 17.88
CA ARG A 187 3.64 -10.32 17.36
C ARG A 187 3.49 -11.79 16.96
N HIS A 188 4.44 -12.34 16.20
CA HIS A 188 4.41 -13.74 15.79
C HIS A 188 4.36 -14.68 17.00
N GLN A 189 5.24 -14.44 17.99
CA GLN A 189 5.25 -15.18 19.25
C GLN A 189 3.92 -15.07 20.00
N ALA A 190 3.33 -13.88 20.08
CA ALA A 190 2.07 -13.66 20.80
C ALA A 190 0.86 -14.34 20.15
N THR A 191 0.89 -14.59 18.84
CA THR A 191 -0.24 -15.19 18.11
C THR A 191 -0.09 -16.68 17.83
N HIS A 192 1.14 -17.17 17.63
CA HIS A 192 1.39 -18.55 17.18
C HIS A 192 2.20 -19.39 18.16
N GLU A 193 2.91 -18.76 19.10
CA GLU A 193 3.67 -19.48 20.13
C GLU A 193 3.01 -19.29 21.52
N GLN A 194 3.74 -19.69 22.57
CA GLN A 194 3.32 -19.42 23.93
C GLN A 194 3.29 -17.91 24.22
N LEU A 195 2.21 -17.49 24.89
CA LEU A 195 2.00 -16.11 25.27
C LEU A 195 3.24 -15.54 25.99
N PRO A 196 3.81 -14.40 25.54
CA PRO A 196 5.02 -13.85 26.13
C PRO A 196 4.91 -13.55 27.63
N SER A 197 6.06 -13.45 28.29
CA SER A 197 6.12 -13.07 29.71
C SER A 197 5.65 -11.62 29.90
N LEU A 198 5.08 -11.34 31.07
CA LEU A 198 4.59 -10.01 31.40
C LEU A 198 5.70 -8.94 31.32
N ALA A 199 6.93 -9.28 31.72
CA ALA A 199 8.08 -8.38 31.63
C ALA A 199 8.43 -8.02 30.17
N LYS A 200 8.38 -8.99 29.25
CA LYS A 200 8.62 -8.77 27.82
C LYS A 200 7.53 -7.86 27.22
N LEU A 201 6.27 -8.11 27.57
CA LEU A 201 5.11 -7.35 27.11
C LEU A 201 5.11 -5.91 27.63
N ARG A 202 5.42 -5.67 28.91
CA ARG A 202 5.59 -4.32 29.49
C ARG A 202 6.65 -3.51 28.75
N SER A 203 7.83 -4.13 28.54
CA SER A 203 8.94 -3.48 27.85
C SER A 203 8.57 -3.14 26.40
N ALA A 204 7.95 -4.08 25.69
CA ALA A 204 7.54 -3.89 24.31
C ALA A 204 6.44 -2.83 24.17
N ALA A 205 5.42 -2.83 25.04
CA ALA A 205 4.36 -1.83 25.02
C ALA A 205 4.89 -0.41 25.22
N ARG A 206 5.85 -0.22 26.16
CA ARG A 206 6.52 1.08 26.36
C ARG A 206 7.31 1.51 25.12
N LYS A 207 8.09 0.60 24.53
CA LYS A 207 8.84 0.87 23.29
C LYS A 207 7.91 1.19 22.12
N ALA A 208 6.77 0.50 22.01
CA ALA A 208 5.76 0.76 20.98
C ALA A 208 5.12 2.13 21.18
N LEU A 209 4.75 2.52 22.41
CA LEU A 209 4.20 3.85 22.70
C LEU A 209 5.16 4.99 22.33
N VAL A 210 6.46 4.81 22.59
CA VAL A 210 7.52 5.74 22.17
C VAL A 210 7.66 5.76 20.64
N TRP A 211 7.68 4.59 20.00
CA TRP A 211 7.77 4.52 18.54
C TRP A 211 6.55 5.19 17.87
N ILE A 212 5.32 4.98 18.39
CA ILE A 212 4.11 5.62 17.88
C ILE A 212 4.15 7.14 18.11
N TRP A 213 4.72 7.60 19.23
CA TRP A 213 4.96 9.04 19.42
C TRP A 213 5.84 9.61 18.31
N ASP A 214 6.96 8.95 18.03
CA ASP A 214 7.92 9.36 17.01
C ASP A 214 7.42 9.21 15.58
N TYR A 215 6.50 8.28 15.34
CA TYR A 215 5.95 8.02 14.01
C TYR A 215 4.74 8.91 13.70
N TYR A 216 3.93 9.25 14.71
CA TYR A 216 2.61 9.88 14.51
C TYR A 216 2.40 11.13 15.38
N TRP A 217 2.41 10.98 16.72
CA TRP A 217 1.91 12.05 17.61
C TRP A 217 2.78 13.30 17.66
N LYS A 218 4.12 13.18 17.55
CA LYS A 218 5.02 14.35 17.61
C LYS A 218 4.77 15.33 16.46
N HIS A 219 4.40 14.81 15.30
CA HIS A 219 4.16 15.58 14.09
C HIS A 219 2.83 16.35 14.12
N LEU A 220 1.94 16.05 15.07
CA LEU A 220 0.69 16.81 15.24
C LEU A 220 0.93 18.21 15.85
N GLY A 221 2.06 18.46 16.52
CA GLY A 221 2.40 19.74 17.16
C GLY A 221 3.45 20.59 16.43
N GLU A 222 4.23 20.01 15.53
CA GLU A 222 5.28 20.73 14.77
C GLU A 222 4.71 21.81 13.85
N ALA A 223 3.42 21.71 13.49
CA ALA A 223 2.69 22.74 12.75
C ALA A 223 2.56 24.09 13.50
N GLU A 224 2.77 24.13 14.83
CA GLU A 224 2.75 25.39 15.61
C GLU A 224 4.16 25.89 16.01
N LYS A 225 5.15 25.00 16.20
CA LYS A 225 6.55 25.45 16.45
C LYS A 225 7.27 25.95 15.21
N ALA A 226 6.74 25.65 14.01
CA ALA A 226 7.23 26.17 12.75
C ALA A 226 6.35 27.31 12.22
N LYS A 227 6.06 28.34 13.04
CA LYS A 227 5.89 29.69 12.49
C LYS A 227 7.17 30.47 12.71
N ASP A 228 8.29 29.95 12.20
CA ASP A 228 9.40 30.83 11.87
C ASP A 228 8.82 31.83 10.85
N PRO A 229 8.71 33.12 11.18
CA PRO A 229 8.08 34.08 10.29
C PRO A 229 8.84 34.21 8.96
N CYS A 230 10.15 33.93 8.95
CA CYS A 230 10.95 33.83 7.75
C CYS A 230 10.54 32.59 6.94
N ARG A 231 10.50 31.42 7.58
CA ARG A 231 10.01 30.16 6.95
C ARG A 231 8.59 30.27 6.41
N GLU A 232 7.65 30.85 7.15
CA GLU A 232 6.28 31.07 6.71
C GLU A 232 6.22 32.07 5.56
N LEU A 233 7.05 33.10 5.57
CA LEU A 233 7.13 34.05 4.47
C LEU A 233 7.75 33.42 3.21
N VAL A 234 8.76 32.56 3.36
CA VAL A 234 9.32 31.75 2.26
C VAL A 234 8.28 30.75 1.77
N LEU A 235 7.57 30.04 2.65
CA LEU A 235 6.48 29.14 2.29
C LEU A 235 5.34 29.89 1.60
N SER A 236 5.02 31.11 2.03
CA SER A 236 4.04 31.97 1.36
C SER A 236 4.52 32.36 -0.03
N TYR A 237 5.81 32.68 -0.22
CA TYR A 237 6.39 32.92 -1.54
C TYR A 237 6.33 31.67 -2.43
N LEU A 238 6.61 30.49 -1.87
CA LEU A 238 6.59 29.21 -2.60
C LEU A 238 5.16 28.78 -2.99
N ARG A 239 4.16 29.12 -2.17
CA ARG A 239 2.72 28.84 -2.38
C ARG A 239 1.99 29.91 -3.19
N GLU A 240 2.52 31.14 -3.24
CA GLU A 240 1.88 32.25 -3.94
C GLU A 240 2.06 32.10 -5.45
N ASP A 241 0.94 32.07 -6.17
CA ASP A 241 0.90 31.87 -7.62
C ASP A 241 0.79 33.21 -8.38
N ASP A 242 0.28 34.27 -7.74
CA ASP A 242 0.18 35.61 -8.32
C ASP A 242 1.52 36.36 -8.32
N GLU A 243 1.95 36.84 -9.48
CA GLU A 243 3.26 37.48 -9.65
C GLU A 243 3.36 38.82 -8.93
N ALA A 244 2.27 39.60 -8.88
CA ALA A 244 2.23 40.88 -8.16
C ALA A 244 2.30 40.72 -6.63
N SER A 245 1.64 39.70 -6.09
CA SER A 245 1.67 39.34 -4.67
C SER A 245 2.99 38.68 -4.28
N ARG A 246 3.56 37.85 -5.16
CA ARG A 246 4.90 37.30 -4.99
C ARG A 246 5.97 38.39 -4.94
N LEU A 247 5.84 39.45 -5.75
CA LEU A 247 6.73 40.62 -5.68
C LEU A 247 6.63 41.38 -4.34
N LYS A 248 5.42 41.48 -3.76
CA LYS A 248 5.20 42.06 -2.43
C LYS A 248 5.82 41.22 -1.33
N ILE A 249 5.70 39.89 -1.42
CA ILE A 249 6.33 38.94 -0.48
C ILE A 249 7.87 39.02 -0.61
N MET A 250 8.41 39.10 -1.83
CA MET A 250 9.85 39.31 -2.08
C MET A 250 10.39 40.59 -1.43
N ARG A 251 9.65 41.70 -1.48
CA ARG A 251 10.06 42.94 -0.80
C ARG A 251 10.13 42.77 0.72
N ARG A 252 9.28 41.91 1.30
CA ARG A 252 9.31 41.59 2.73
C ARG A 252 10.42 40.60 3.08
N LEU A 253 10.71 39.63 2.21
CA LEU A 253 11.82 38.69 2.37
C LEU A 253 13.18 39.42 2.35
N ARG A 254 13.30 40.47 1.55
CA ARG A 254 14.49 41.34 1.50
C ARG A 254 14.83 42.07 2.81
N GLN A 255 13.92 42.10 3.78
CA GLN A 255 14.15 42.74 5.08
C GLN A 255 14.78 41.79 6.11
N TRP A 256 14.95 40.51 5.77
CA TRP A 256 15.54 39.50 6.63
C TRP A 256 17.04 39.35 6.38
N ASP A 257 17.76 38.95 7.42
CA ASP A 257 19.19 38.64 7.32
C ASP A 257 19.45 37.57 6.24
N LEU A 258 20.39 37.85 5.34
CA LEU A 258 20.63 37.04 4.14
C LEU A 258 21.15 35.63 4.48
N GLU A 259 22.02 35.52 5.49
CA GLU A 259 22.60 34.25 5.92
C GLU A 259 21.53 33.36 6.56
N TYR A 260 20.65 33.97 7.39
CA TYR A 260 19.50 33.30 7.99
C TYR A 260 18.45 32.87 6.95
N LEU A 261 18.14 33.73 5.98
CA LEU A 261 17.19 33.44 4.90
C LEU A 261 17.70 32.31 3.99
N GLN A 262 18.98 32.33 3.59
CA GLN A 262 19.58 31.28 2.77
C GLN A 262 19.59 29.93 3.49
N LYS A 263 19.91 29.91 4.79
CA LYS A 263 19.84 28.68 5.61
C LYS A 263 18.42 28.12 5.64
N THR A 264 17.42 28.99 5.78
CA THR A 264 15.99 28.61 5.81
C THR A 264 15.53 28.05 4.46
N ILE A 265 15.94 28.67 3.35
CA ILE A 265 15.64 28.20 1.99
C ILE A 265 16.31 26.84 1.72
N ALA A 266 17.57 26.66 2.12
CA ALA A 266 18.30 25.40 1.96
C ALA A 266 17.68 24.26 2.79
N GLU A 267 17.22 24.56 4.00
CA GLU A 267 16.49 23.60 4.83
C GLU A 267 15.16 23.19 4.19
N LEU A 268 14.37 24.15 3.68
CA LEU A 268 13.12 23.89 2.96
C LEU A 268 13.34 23.10 1.67
N GLN A 269 14.42 23.40 0.93
CA GLN A 269 14.82 22.69 -0.28
C GLN A 269 15.15 21.21 -0.01
N ARG A 270 15.73 20.89 1.15
CA ARG A 270 16.09 19.51 1.53
C ARG A 270 14.92 18.74 2.13
N THR A 271 13.97 19.42 2.76
CA THR A 271 12.89 18.80 3.54
C THR A 271 11.56 18.69 2.81
N LEU A 272 11.26 19.57 1.84
CA LEU A 272 10.02 19.53 1.09
C LEU A 272 10.15 18.63 -0.15
N PRO A 273 9.27 17.62 -0.34
CA PRO A 273 9.29 16.75 -1.51
C PRO A 273 8.78 17.49 -2.77
N GLY A 274 9.38 17.21 -3.92
CA GLY A 274 8.90 17.67 -5.22
C GLY A 274 9.88 18.60 -5.96
N ASN A 275 10.17 18.28 -7.22
CA ASN A 275 11.14 19.00 -8.05
C ASN A 275 10.77 20.47 -8.26
N GLN A 276 9.48 20.84 -8.27
CA GLN A 276 9.06 22.23 -8.41
C GLN A 276 9.37 23.07 -7.16
N VAL A 277 9.19 22.51 -5.96
CA VAL A 277 9.55 23.21 -4.71
C VAL A 277 11.06 23.39 -4.63
N PHE A 278 11.81 22.36 -5.02
CA PHE A 278 13.27 22.43 -5.15
C PHE A 278 13.71 23.54 -6.12
N LEU A 279 13.11 23.61 -7.32
CA LEU A 279 13.42 24.64 -8.32
C LEU A 279 13.00 26.05 -7.88
N LYS A 280 11.85 26.21 -7.20
CA LYS A 280 11.41 27.49 -6.64
C LYS A 280 12.35 27.95 -5.51
N CYS A 281 12.80 27.05 -4.63
CA CYS A 281 13.81 27.35 -3.62
C CYS A 281 15.16 27.72 -4.27
N LEU A 282 15.57 27.02 -5.32
CA LEU A 282 16.80 27.30 -6.07
C LEU A 282 16.73 28.67 -6.77
N LYS A 283 15.59 29.00 -7.38
CA LYS A 283 15.35 30.30 -8.01
C LYS A 283 15.36 31.41 -6.96
N LEU A 284 14.63 31.25 -5.85
CA LEU A 284 14.64 32.21 -4.75
C LEU A 284 16.05 32.41 -4.17
N SER A 285 16.82 31.34 -4.00
CA SER A 285 18.21 31.41 -3.54
C SER A 285 19.11 32.16 -4.53
N LYS A 286 18.96 31.92 -5.84
CA LYS A 286 19.68 32.65 -6.89
C LYS A 286 19.27 34.13 -6.97
N ASP A 287 17.98 34.43 -6.88
CA ASP A 287 17.46 35.80 -6.91
C ASP A 287 17.95 36.61 -5.69
N MET A 288 18.10 35.97 -4.52
CA MET A 288 18.68 36.59 -3.33
C MET A 288 20.21 36.70 -3.39
N ALA A 289 20.89 35.79 -4.08
CA ALA A 289 22.35 35.84 -4.28
C ALA A 289 22.78 36.84 -5.37
N ALA A 290 21.97 37.05 -6.41
CA ALA A 290 22.22 38.05 -7.45
C ALA A 290 22.21 39.49 -6.90
N MET A 291 21.54 39.71 -5.76
CA MET A 291 21.40 41.02 -5.14
C MET A 291 22.60 41.47 -4.29
N THR A 292 23.58 40.61 -3.98
CA THR A 292 24.82 41.09 -3.34
C THR A 292 25.75 41.82 -4.32
N VAL A 293 25.38 41.89 -5.60
CA VAL A 293 26.21 42.46 -6.68
C VAL A 293 25.61 43.77 -7.26
N GLU A 294 24.32 44.04 -7.04
CA GLU A 294 23.63 45.18 -7.69
C GLU A 294 23.41 46.43 -6.81
N ASP A 295 23.70 46.38 -5.50
CA ASP A 295 23.64 47.58 -4.62
C ASP A 295 24.88 48.50 -4.73
N ALA A 296 25.67 48.34 -5.79
CA ALA A 296 26.83 49.19 -6.08
C ALA A 296 26.89 49.55 -7.58
N ASN A 297 25.87 50.22 -8.12
CA ASN A 297 26.02 51.34 -9.08
C ASN A 297 24.68 51.81 -9.70
N ASP A 298 24.30 53.02 -9.29
CA ASP A 298 23.75 54.13 -10.10
C ASP A 298 22.27 54.13 -10.56
N PRO A 299 21.71 55.31 -10.95
CA PRO A 299 20.33 55.70 -10.71
C PRO A 299 19.51 55.68 -12.02
N ASP A 300 18.23 56.00 -11.91
CA ASP A 300 17.26 56.24 -13.00
C ASP A 300 17.88 56.84 -14.29
N PRO A 301 17.48 56.47 -15.54
CA PRO A 301 16.17 56.91 -16.06
C PRO A 301 15.49 56.09 -17.21
N LYS A 302 14.16 56.27 -17.31
CA LYS A 302 13.30 56.49 -18.51
C LYS A 302 13.33 55.59 -19.77
N VAL A 303 12.12 55.10 -20.09
CA VAL A 303 11.35 55.09 -21.39
C VAL A 303 12.12 55.01 -22.73
N GLY A 304 11.81 53.97 -23.52
CA GLY A 304 11.70 54.08 -24.98
C GLY A 304 12.07 52.85 -25.82
N GLY A 305 11.14 52.44 -26.71
CA GLY A 305 11.45 51.91 -28.05
C GLY A 305 11.55 50.39 -28.24
N MET A 306 10.68 49.83 -29.08
CA MET A 306 11.01 48.65 -29.90
C MET A 306 11.95 49.06 -31.04
N PRO A 307 12.76 48.14 -31.58
CA PRO A 307 12.37 47.57 -32.88
C PRO A 307 12.69 46.07 -33.07
N GLU A 308 12.21 45.61 -34.23
CA GLU A 308 12.14 44.27 -34.82
C GLU A 308 13.46 43.68 -35.37
N GLN A 309 13.38 42.36 -35.61
CA GLN A 309 14.03 41.50 -36.63
C GLN A 309 15.54 41.19 -36.51
N GLU A 310 15.87 39.88 -36.48
CA GLU A 310 16.38 39.14 -37.65
C GLU A 310 16.50 37.63 -37.37
N GLN A 311 16.26 36.83 -38.41
CA GLN A 311 16.38 35.37 -38.47
C GLN A 311 17.81 34.97 -38.87
N GLU A 312 18.37 33.93 -38.26
CA GLU A 312 19.38 33.06 -38.90
C GLU A 312 19.13 31.59 -38.55
N GLN A 313 19.02 30.76 -39.59
CA GLN A 313 19.16 29.29 -39.57
C GLN A 313 20.67 28.98 -39.55
N ASP A 314 21.19 27.94 -38.89
CA ASP A 314 21.23 26.52 -39.33
C ASP A 314 22.20 25.76 -38.35
N PRO A 315 22.62 24.49 -38.57
CA PRO A 315 22.00 23.23 -38.15
C PRO A 315 22.81 22.41 -37.09
N ASP A 316 22.15 21.35 -36.60
CA ASP A 316 22.73 20.09 -36.10
C ASP A 316 23.55 20.09 -34.80
N ARG A 317 22.91 19.70 -33.69
CA ARG A 317 23.44 18.58 -32.87
C ARG A 317 22.41 18.00 -31.89
N SER A 318 22.16 16.73 -32.10
CA SER A 318 21.59 15.73 -31.21
C SER A 318 21.97 15.87 -29.73
N SER A 319 20.97 15.81 -28.84
CA SER A 319 20.80 14.82 -27.75
C SER A 319 20.01 15.45 -26.60
N GLU A 320 18.72 15.14 -26.47
CA GLU A 320 17.96 15.45 -25.25
C GLU A 320 17.45 14.17 -24.57
N PRO A 321 17.45 14.15 -23.22
CA PRO A 321 17.21 12.96 -22.44
C PRO A 321 15.72 12.62 -22.31
N ASN A 322 15.52 11.31 -22.24
CA ASN A 322 14.29 10.56 -22.00
C ASN A 322 13.47 11.09 -20.79
N THR A 323 12.67 12.12 -21.02
CA THR A 323 11.49 12.47 -20.21
C THR A 323 10.32 12.39 -21.18
N GLY A 324 9.28 11.62 -20.87
CA GLY A 324 8.22 11.20 -21.80
C GLY A 324 7.32 12.32 -22.36
N TRP A 325 7.90 13.31 -23.03
CA TRP A 325 7.24 14.41 -23.71
C TRP A 325 7.46 14.30 -25.21
N SER A 326 6.39 14.37 -25.99
CA SER A 326 6.47 14.67 -27.42
C SER A 326 5.63 15.91 -27.71
N ARG A 327 6.26 16.99 -28.17
CA ARG A 327 5.56 18.09 -28.85
C ARG A 327 5.07 17.57 -30.21
N TYR A 328 3.84 17.90 -30.58
CA TYR A 328 3.33 17.66 -31.94
C TYR A 328 3.20 18.98 -32.69
N SER A 329 3.57 18.96 -33.97
CA SER A 329 3.28 19.98 -34.99
C SER A 329 2.33 19.41 -36.04
N GLY A 330 1.11 19.96 -36.14
CA GLY A 330 0.09 19.62 -37.14
C GLY A 330 -1.35 19.73 -36.62
N THR A 331 -2.33 19.51 -37.51
CA THR A 331 -3.78 19.68 -37.27
C THR A 331 -4.40 18.51 -36.48
N TRP A 332 -5.12 18.84 -35.40
CA TRP A 332 -5.94 18.05 -34.44
C TRP A 332 -5.49 16.65 -33.97
N ARG A 333 -5.21 16.51 -32.66
CA ARG A 333 -5.38 15.29 -31.84
C ARG A 333 -5.59 15.67 -30.34
N PRO A 334 -6.61 15.14 -29.64
CA PRO A 334 -6.70 15.17 -28.18
C PRO A 334 -5.40 14.67 -27.58
N LYS A 335 -4.76 15.47 -26.74
CA LYS A 335 -3.51 15.10 -26.07
C LYS A 335 -3.86 14.45 -24.73
N PRO A 336 -3.40 13.22 -24.44
CA PRO A 336 -3.47 12.71 -23.08
C PRO A 336 -2.65 13.65 -22.19
N ILE A 337 -3.28 14.18 -21.15
CA ILE A 337 -2.60 14.86 -20.07
C ILE A 337 -2.26 13.80 -19.03
N GLY A 338 -1.01 13.34 -19.08
CA GLY A 338 -0.39 12.52 -18.03
C GLY A 338 -0.82 11.05 -18.01
N VAL A 339 0.17 10.17 -18.02
CA VAL A 339 0.14 8.97 -17.16
C VAL A 339 0.87 9.44 -15.90
N GLY A 340 0.14 9.68 -14.83
CA GLY A 340 0.73 10.07 -13.56
C GLY A 340 1.56 8.94 -12.94
N SER A 341 1.74 9.00 -11.62
CA SER A 341 2.16 7.82 -10.82
C SER A 341 1.14 6.65 -10.85
N SER A 342 0.08 6.76 -11.66
CA SER A 342 -1.05 5.84 -11.82
C SER A 342 -1.32 5.56 -13.31
N ASN A 343 -2.16 4.56 -13.62
CA ASN A 343 -2.48 4.17 -15.01
C ASN A 343 -3.66 4.97 -15.62
N ASN A 344 -4.07 6.09 -15.03
CA ASN A 344 -5.22 6.87 -15.47
C ASN A 344 -4.84 7.85 -16.60
N TYR A 345 -5.78 8.15 -17.49
CA TYR A 345 -5.67 9.20 -18.51
C TYR A 345 -6.63 10.35 -18.22
N ALA A 346 -6.13 11.58 -18.35
CA ALA A 346 -6.97 12.76 -18.51
C ALA A 346 -6.85 13.30 -19.95
N TYR A 347 -7.89 13.94 -20.49
CA TYR A 347 -7.88 14.47 -21.85
C TYR A 347 -8.27 15.93 -21.90
N LEU A 348 -7.41 16.77 -22.48
CA LEU A 348 -7.77 18.14 -22.82
C LEU A 348 -8.18 18.20 -24.29
N VAL A 349 -9.43 18.58 -24.51
CA VAL A 349 -10.03 18.81 -25.83
C VAL A 349 -10.15 20.32 -26.00
N VAL A 350 -9.70 20.83 -27.15
CA VAL A 350 -9.68 22.26 -27.46
C VAL A 350 -10.27 22.44 -28.85
N ASP A 351 -11.21 23.38 -28.99
CA ASP A 351 -11.61 23.92 -30.29
C ASP A 351 -10.53 24.91 -30.77
N ASP A 352 -9.89 24.62 -31.89
CA ASP A 352 -8.78 25.43 -32.38
C ASP A 352 -9.19 26.86 -32.76
N LYS A 353 -10.46 27.07 -33.14
CA LYS A 353 -10.97 28.38 -33.58
C LYS A 353 -11.35 29.28 -32.41
N SER A 354 -12.24 28.84 -31.52
CA SER A 354 -12.68 29.63 -30.36
C SER A 354 -11.70 29.57 -29.20
N LYS A 355 -10.77 28.60 -29.21
CA LYS A 355 -9.93 28.19 -28.08
C LYS A 355 -10.71 27.61 -26.91
N ASP A 356 -12.02 27.41 -27.04
CA ASP A 356 -12.83 26.78 -25.99
C ASP A 356 -12.33 25.37 -25.73
N ALA A 357 -12.16 25.04 -24.46
CA ALA A 357 -11.57 23.79 -24.06
C ALA A 357 -12.38 23.10 -22.96
N VAL A 358 -12.31 21.77 -22.94
CA VAL A 358 -12.83 20.92 -21.88
C VAL A 358 -11.76 19.93 -21.47
N ILE A 359 -11.69 19.68 -20.17
CA ILE A 359 -10.85 18.63 -19.57
C ILE A 359 -11.73 17.46 -19.17
N ILE A 360 -11.28 16.24 -19.47
CA ILE A 360 -12.01 14.98 -19.27
C ILE A 360 -11.24 14.09 -18.32
N ASP A 361 -11.95 13.53 -17.34
CA ASP A 361 -11.48 12.61 -16.32
C ASP A 361 -10.15 13.01 -15.66
N PRO A 362 -10.01 14.24 -15.11
CA PRO A 362 -8.81 14.64 -14.39
C PRO A 362 -8.73 13.99 -13.00
N ALA A 363 -8.61 12.66 -12.96
CA ALA A 363 -8.61 11.85 -11.74
C ALA A 363 -7.53 12.24 -10.71
N ASN A 364 -6.49 12.97 -11.14
CA ASN A 364 -5.50 13.57 -10.26
C ASN A 364 -5.36 15.08 -10.55
N PRO A 365 -6.20 15.95 -9.94
CA PRO A 365 -6.19 17.38 -10.21
C PRO A 365 -4.81 18.06 -10.06
N PRO A 366 -3.98 17.73 -9.04
CA PRO A 366 -2.62 18.25 -8.94
C PRO A 366 -1.71 18.03 -10.16
N GLU A 367 -1.91 16.96 -10.93
CA GLU A 367 -1.08 16.66 -12.11
C GLU A 367 -1.49 17.49 -13.33
N VAL A 368 -2.79 17.75 -13.50
CA VAL A 368 -3.32 18.50 -14.65
C VAL A 368 -3.43 20.00 -14.41
N THR A 369 -3.60 20.43 -13.15
CA THR A 369 -3.84 21.84 -12.77
C THR A 369 -2.72 22.79 -13.23
N PRO A 370 -1.42 22.48 -13.06
CA PRO A 370 -0.35 23.36 -13.52
C PRO A 370 -0.37 23.56 -15.04
N ILE A 371 -0.69 22.50 -15.78
CA ILE A 371 -0.75 22.50 -17.25
C ILE A 371 -1.93 23.34 -17.74
N LEU A 372 -3.09 23.17 -17.11
CA LEU A 372 -4.28 23.96 -17.43
C LEU A 372 -4.07 25.44 -17.08
N LYS A 373 -3.48 25.75 -15.91
CA LYS A 373 -3.19 27.13 -15.51
C LYS A 373 -2.25 27.83 -16.50
N ASP A 374 -1.19 27.16 -16.94
CA ASP A 374 -0.22 27.69 -17.91
C ASP A 374 -0.87 27.90 -19.30
N ALA A 375 -1.69 26.97 -19.76
CA ALA A 375 -2.41 27.09 -21.03
C ALA A 375 -3.45 28.23 -21.01
N ILE A 376 -4.13 28.44 -19.87
CA ILE A 376 -5.08 29.55 -19.69
C ILE A 376 -4.34 30.89 -19.62
N SER A 377 -3.28 31.00 -18.80
CA SER A 377 -2.55 32.25 -18.61
C SER A 377 -1.80 32.70 -19.87
N SER A 378 -1.37 31.76 -20.70
CA SER A 378 -0.76 32.04 -22.01
C SER A 378 -1.77 32.34 -23.12
N GLY A 379 -3.07 32.31 -22.81
CA GLY A 379 -4.15 32.56 -23.79
C GLY A 379 -4.28 31.45 -24.84
N GLN A 380 -3.73 30.27 -24.60
CA GLN A 380 -3.79 29.14 -25.53
C GLN A 380 -5.15 28.44 -25.50
N ILE A 381 -5.86 28.47 -24.36
CA ILE A 381 -7.18 27.88 -24.19
C ILE A 381 -8.11 28.78 -23.36
N ASN A 382 -9.41 28.63 -23.61
CA ASN A 382 -10.51 29.13 -22.80
C ASN A 382 -11.22 27.91 -22.17
N LEU A 383 -10.87 27.53 -20.94
CA LEU A 383 -11.50 26.37 -20.30
C LEU A 383 -12.97 26.68 -19.97
N THR A 384 -13.91 26.04 -20.67
CA THR A 384 -15.36 26.32 -20.59
C THR A 384 -16.12 25.31 -19.74
N ALA A 385 -15.65 24.07 -19.69
CA ALA A 385 -16.28 23.00 -18.92
C ALA A 385 -15.24 21.99 -18.39
N ILE A 386 -15.69 21.20 -17.43
CA ILE A 386 -14.94 20.10 -16.85
C ILE A 386 -15.84 18.86 -16.90
N LEU A 387 -15.32 17.76 -17.44
CA LEU A 387 -15.92 16.44 -17.37
C LEU A 387 -15.20 15.68 -16.22
N ALA A 388 -15.61 15.97 -14.96
CA ALA A 388 -15.13 15.51 -13.63
C ALA A 388 -14.21 16.46 -12.80
N ASP A 389 -14.52 16.67 -11.50
CA ASP A 389 -14.10 17.78 -10.60
C ASP A 389 -12.59 18.17 -10.60
N LEU A 390 -12.30 19.48 -10.72
CA LEU A 390 -10.97 20.10 -10.52
C LEU A 390 -10.92 21.08 -9.33
N GLY A 391 -12.01 21.22 -8.56
CA GLY A 391 -12.08 22.13 -7.42
C GLY A 391 -12.12 23.62 -7.78
N ASN A 392 -12.67 23.98 -8.96
CA ASN A 392 -12.82 25.38 -9.39
C ASN A 392 -14.29 25.81 -9.31
N GLU A 393 -14.63 26.74 -8.40
CA GLU A 393 -16.02 27.13 -8.06
C GLU A 393 -16.81 27.84 -9.19
N LYS A 394 -16.21 28.08 -10.37
CA LYS A 394 -16.81 28.86 -11.46
C LYS A 394 -17.04 28.12 -12.79
N LEU A 395 -16.62 26.87 -12.93
CA LEU A 395 -16.73 26.14 -14.20
C LEU A 395 -17.90 25.15 -14.18
N THR A 396 -18.53 24.95 -15.33
CA THR A 396 -19.61 23.96 -15.48
C THR A 396 -19.00 22.57 -15.43
N ILE A 397 -19.45 21.73 -14.49
CA ILE A 397 -19.05 20.33 -14.38
C ILE A 397 -20.14 19.47 -15.01
N ILE A 398 -19.85 18.82 -16.14
CA ILE A 398 -20.80 18.01 -16.89
C ILE A 398 -20.49 16.53 -16.63
N GLY A 399 -21.46 15.74 -16.14
CA GLY A 399 -21.17 14.39 -15.67
C GLY A 399 -22.39 13.58 -15.25
N GLY A 400 -22.12 12.37 -14.77
CA GLY A 400 -23.12 11.52 -14.10
C GLY A 400 -23.72 12.22 -12.88
N LYS A 401 -24.98 11.91 -12.58
CA LYS A 401 -25.76 12.57 -11.51
C LYS A 401 -25.14 12.40 -10.12
N ASP A 402 -24.38 11.32 -9.90
CA ASP A 402 -23.80 10.95 -8.60
C ASP A 402 -22.33 11.39 -8.50
N CYS A 403 -21.80 12.04 -9.55
CA CYS A 403 -20.44 12.60 -9.58
C CYS A 403 -20.33 13.85 -8.69
N GLU A 404 -19.29 13.92 -7.85
CA GLU A 404 -19.05 15.07 -6.97
C GLU A 404 -18.91 16.37 -7.78
N GLY A 405 -19.65 17.41 -7.37
CA GLY A 405 -19.54 18.74 -7.97
C GLY A 405 -20.24 18.89 -9.32
N VAL A 406 -20.92 17.86 -9.85
CA VAL A 406 -21.65 17.96 -11.12
C VAL A 406 -22.67 19.10 -11.08
N THR A 407 -22.63 19.97 -12.09
CA THR A 407 -23.57 21.09 -12.25
C THR A 407 -24.56 20.85 -13.38
N LYS A 408 -24.23 19.98 -14.33
CA LYS A 408 -25.12 19.57 -15.42
C LYS A 408 -24.99 18.07 -15.71
N THR A 409 -26.12 17.36 -15.69
CA THR A 409 -26.19 15.96 -16.15
C THR A 409 -26.99 15.91 -17.45
N PRO A 410 -26.34 15.68 -18.61
CA PRO A 410 -27.04 15.60 -19.88
C PRO A 410 -27.84 14.30 -19.97
N GLN A 411 -28.98 14.33 -20.67
CA GLN A 411 -29.76 13.12 -20.95
C GLN A 411 -29.03 12.23 -21.97
N HIS A 412 -29.36 10.94 -22.01
CA HIS A 412 -28.88 10.05 -23.07
C HIS A 412 -29.28 10.60 -24.45
N GLY A 413 -28.30 10.77 -25.34
CA GLY A 413 -28.49 11.32 -26.67
C GLY A 413 -28.54 12.85 -26.73
N GLU A 414 -28.51 13.56 -25.60
CA GLU A 414 -28.48 15.02 -25.57
C GLU A 414 -27.19 15.53 -26.24
N THR A 415 -27.35 16.53 -27.10
CA THR A 415 -26.25 17.18 -27.82
C THR A 415 -26.03 18.60 -27.33
N PHE A 416 -24.78 19.00 -27.20
CA PHE A 416 -24.35 20.38 -26.90
C PHE A 416 -23.05 20.71 -27.65
N GLN A 417 -22.62 21.96 -27.59
CA GLN A 417 -21.44 22.44 -28.31
C GLN A 417 -20.32 22.87 -27.36
N ILE A 418 -19.08 22.69 -27.78
CA ILE A 418 -17.87 23.29 -27.19
C ILE A 418 -17.11 23.97 -28.33
N GLY A 419 -17.22 25.29 -28.45
CA GLY A 419 -16.84 25.98 -29.69
C GLY A 419 -17.61 25.40 -30.89
N ASP A 420 -16.89 24.96 -31.91
CA ASP A 420 -17.44 24.27 -33.10
C ASP A 420 -17.58 22.74 -32.92
N ILE A 421 -17.18 22.18 -31.78
CA ILE A 421 -17.18 20.72 -31.53
C ILE A 421 -18.56 20.28 -31.02
N SER A 422 -19.22 19.40 -31.78
CA SER A 422 -20.48 18.79 -31.37
C SER A 422 -20.23 17.66 -30.39
N VAL A 423 -20.82 17.75 -29.21
CA VAL A 423 -20.73 16.74 -28.14
C VAL A 423 -22.09 16.08 -27.96
N ARG A 424 -22.12 14.75 -27.95
CA ARG A 424 -23.30 13.93 -27.65
C ARG A 424 -23.03 13.04 -26.45
N ALA A 425 -23.87 13.16 -25.43
CA ALA A 425 -23.82 12.32 -24.25
C ALA A 425 -24.39 10.93 -24.55
N VAL A 426 -23.62 9.88 -24.25
CA VAL A 426 -23.99 8.48 -24.45
C VAL A 426 -23.92 7.79 -23.10
N HIS A 427 -25.05 7.71 -22.40
CA HIS A 427 -25.14 6.97 -21.13
C HIS A 427 -24.74 5.51 -21.33
N THR A 428 -23.93 4.97 -20.43
CA THR A 428 -23.40 3.60 -20.48
C THR A 428 -23.37 2.98 -19.07
N PRO A 429 -24.52 2.86 -18.38
CA PRO A 429 -24.58 2.31 -17.04
C PRO A 429 -24.07 0.87 -17.07
N CYS A 430 -23.14 0.53 -16.16
CA CYS A 430 -22.75 -0.84 -15.80
C CYS A 430 -21.57 -0.81 -14.83
N HIS A 431 -20.46 -0.17 -15.25
CA HIS A 431 -19.29 -0.02 -14.40
C HIS A 431 -19.64 0.78 -13.15
N THR A 432 -20.22 1.96 -13.37
CA THR A 432 -21.10 2.66 -12.42
C THR A 432 -22.46 2.87 -13.07
N GLN A 433 -23.50 3.10 -12.26
CA GLN A 433 -24.86 3.34 -12.77
C GLN A 433 -25.04 4.71 -13.43
N ASP A 434 -24.16 5.67 -13.15
CA ASP A 434 -24.21 7.03 -13.69
C ASP A 434 -23.18 7.30 -14.80
N SER A 435 -22.51 6.25 -15.31
CA SER A 435 -21.49 6.34 -16.35
C SER A 435 -22.02 6.97 -17.64
N ILE A 436 -21.30 7.98 -18.17
CA ILE A 436 -21.60 8.66 -19.43
C ILE A 436 -20.33 8.71 -20.30
N CYS A 437 -20.41 8.20 -21.53
CA CYS A 437 -19.40 8.42 -22.57
C CYS A 437 -19.74 9.69 -23.37
N TYR A 438 -18.72 10.39 -23.86
CA TYR A 438 -18.90 11.61 -24.67
C TYR A 438 -18.39 11.40 -26.08
N TYR A 439 -19.31 11.33 -27.05
CA TYR A 439 -18.99 11.32 -28.47
C TYR A 439 -18.82 12.76 -28.95
N MET A 440 -17.70 13.07 -29.57
CA MET A 440 -17.35 14.40 -30.06
C MET A 440 -17.04 14.35 -31.56
N GLU A 441 -17.56 15.32 -32.32
CA GLU A 441 -17.36 15.41 -33.76
C GLU A 441 -17.25 16.86 -34.22
N ASP A 442 -16.34 17.11 -35.15
CA ASP A 442 -16.18 18.38 -35.85
C ASP A 442 -15.81 18.14 -37.33
N SER A 443 -15.37 19.18 -38.04
CA SER A 443 -14.94 19.05 -39.44
C SER A 443 -13.67 18.22 -39.66
N THR A 444 -12.92 17.93 -38.60
CA THR A 444 -11.61 17.25 -38.66
C THR A 444 -11.69 15.78 -38.30
N GLY A 445 -12.69 15.36 -37.51
CA GLY A 445 -12.86 13.95 -37.18
C GLY A 445 -13.88 13.68 -36.08
N LYS A 446 -13.83 12.44 -35.57
CA LYS A 446 -14.74 11.89 -34.57
C LYS A 446 -13.94 11.21 -33.45
N ALA A 447 -14.34 11.45 -32.21
CA ALA A 447 -13.75 10.84 -31.03
C ALA A 447 -14.84 10.42 -30.04
N VAL A 448 -14.55 9.42 -29.21
CA VAL A 448 -15.40 9.07 -28.07
C VAL A 448 -14.53 8.85 -26.84
N PHE A 449 -14.89 9.55 -25.76
CA PHE A 449 -14.28 9.42 -24.44
C PHE A 449 -15.13 8.46 -23.63
N THR A 450 -14.53 7.32 -23.24
CA THR A 450 -15.29 6.15 -22.79
C THR A 450 -15.13 5.83 -21.31
N GLY A 451 -14.31 6.59 -20.59
CA GLY A 451 -13.99 6.35 -19.18
C GLY A 451 -13.67 4.87 -18.95
N ASP A 452 -14.38 4.28 -17.98
CA ASP A 452 -14.20 2.88 -17.60
C ASP A 452 -15.20 1.93 -18.27
N THR A 453 -15.97 2.40 -19.26
CA THR A 453 -16.92 1.54 -20.01
C THR A 453 -16.16 0.69 -21.03
N LEU A 454 -15.52 1.33 -22.01
CA LEU A 454 -14.75 0.69 -23.09
C LEU A 454 -13.27 1.01 -22.91
N PHE A 455 -12.44 -0.03 -22.86
CA PHE A 455 -10.99 0.05 -22.94
C PHE A 455 -10.50 -0.51 -24.28
N VAL A 456 -9.28 -0.17 -24.70
CA VAL A 456 -8.68 -0.86 -25.84
C VAL A 456 -8.58 -2.35 -25.53
N SER A 457 -9.26 -3.17 -26.35
CA SER A 457 -9.39 -4.62 -26.19
C SER A 457 -10.02 -5.09 -24.87
N GLY A 458 -10.76 -4.25 -24.16
CA GLY A 458 -11.39 -4.61 -22.89
C GLY A 458 -12.63 -3.79 -22.55
N CYS A 459 -13.16 -4.04 -21.36
CA CYS A 459 -14.25 -3.26 -20.77
C CYS A 459 -14.08 -3.14 -19.26
N GLY A 460 -14.83 -2.23 -18.64
CA GLY A 460 -14.96 -2.11 -17.19
C GLY A 460 -15.36 -3.40 -16.50
N LYS A 461 -15.04 -3.50 -15.20
CA LYS A 461 -15.68 -4.47 -14.32
C LYS A 461 -17.10 -4.00 -14.03
N PHE A 462 -18.03 -4.94 -13.86
CA PHE A 462 -19.44 -4.65 -13.60
C PHE A 462 -19.62 -4.50 -12.08
N PHE A 463 -19.21 -3.36 -11.51
CA PHE A 463 -19.30 -3.17 -10.06
C PHE A 463 -20.74 -2.92 -9.61
N GLU A 464 -21.49 -2.14 -10.38
CA GLU A 464 -22.85 -1.71 -10.04
C GLU A 464 -23.90 -2.18 -11.05
N GLY A 465 -23.53 -3.03 -12.00
CA GLY A 465 -24.40 -3.45 -13.10
C GLY A 465 -24.19 -4.88 -13.55
N SER A 466 -24.77 -5.19 -14.70
CA SER A 466 -24.97 -6.54 -15.23
C SER A 466 -24.36 -6.72 -16.63
N ALA A 467 -24.26 -7.97 -17.07
CA ALA A 467 -23.85 -8.30 -18.42
C ALA A 467 -24.79 -7.72 -19.48
N ALA A 468 -26.10 -7.63 -19.19
CA ALA A 468 -27.09 -7.04 -20.08
C ALA A 468 -26.82 -5.54 -20.30
N GLU A 469 -26.53 -4.83 -19.21
CA GLU A 469 -26.18 -3.42 -19.25
C GLU A 469 -24.85 -3.17 -19.98
N MET A 470 -23.80 -3.97 -19.74
CA MET A 470 -22.55 -3.81 -20.50
C MET A 470 -22.73 -4.15 -21.98
N HIS A 471 -23.53 -5.16 -22.32
CA HIS A 471 -23.84 -5.48 -23.72
C HIS A 471 -24.55 -4.32 -24.40
N GLU A 472 -25.57 -3.75 -23.76
CA GLU A 472 -26.27 -2.55 -24.21
C GLU A 472 -25.31 -1.37 -24.39
N ALA A 473 -24.44 -1.10 -23.41
CA ALA A 473 -23.47 -0.01 -23.47
C ALA A 473 -22.45 -0.19 -24.61
N LEU A 474 -21.79 -1.34 -24.70
CA LEU A 474 -20.72 -1.57 -25.67
C LEU A 474 -21.24 -1.84 -27.08
N ASN A 475 -22.19 -2.76 -27.23
CA ASN A 475 -22.54 -3.28 -28.55
C ASN A 475 -23.67 -2.47 -29.21
N ASN A 476 -24.65 -2.02 -28.44
CA ASN A 476 -25.80 -1.30 -28.98
C ASN A 476 -25.60 0.22 -29.01
N ARG A 477 -24.94 0.80 -27.99
CA ARG A 477 -24.71 2.25 -27.91
C ARG A 477 -23.38 2.66 -28.54
N LEU A 478 -22.26 2.25 -27.95
CA LEU A 478 -20.93 2.60 -28.48
C LEU A 478 -20.66 1.93 -29.83
N GLY A 479 -21.09 0.68 -29.98
CA GLY A 479 -21.00 -0.06 -31.24
C GLY A 479 -21.85 0.53 -32.37
N ALA A 480 -22.85 1.36 -32.09
CA ALA A 480 -23.63 2.05 -33.11
C ALA A 480 -22.97 3.36 -33.59
N LEU A 481 -21.88 3.81 -32.96
CA LEU A 481 -21.13 4.98 -33.42
C LEU A 481 -20.41 4.67 -34.76
N PRO A 482 -20.07 5.71 -35.56
CA PRO A 482 -19.32 5.54 -36.80
C PRO A 482 -18.01 4.77 -36.59
N GLU A 483 -17.65 3.89 -37.53
CA GLU A 483 -16.49 2.99 -37.37
C GLU A 483 -15.14 3.72 -37.31
N ASP A 484 -15.05 4.91 -37.87
CA ASP A 484 -13.86 5.77 -37.87
C ASP A 484 -13.71 6.60 -36.58
N THR A 485 -14.63 6.46 -35.61
CA THR A 485 -14.58 7.17 -34.33
C THR A 485 -13.42 6.69 -33.47
N LEU A 486 -12.46 7.57 -33.15
CA LEU A 486 -11.32 7.26 -32.28
C LEU A 486 -11.75 7.04 -30.82
N VAL A 487 -11.17 6.05 -30.14
CA VAL A 487 -11.50 5.70 -28.75
C VAL A 487 -10.45 6.25 -27.78
N TYR A 488 -10.94 6.94 -26.74
CA TYR A 488 -10.15 7.52 -25.66
C TYR A 488 -10.62 6.97 -24.29
N PRO A 489 -9.98 5.90 -23.79
CA PRO A 489 -10.37 5.25 -22.54
C PRO A 489 -9.84 5.93 -21.27
N GLY A 490 -10.39 5.61 -20.10
CA GLY A 490 -9.94 6.16 -18.81
C GLY A 490 -8.56 5.65 -18.31
N HIS A 491 -8.09 4.49 -18.80
CA HIS A 491 -6.89 3.83 -18.27
C HIS A 491 -6.00 3.18 -19.33
N GLU A 492 -4.70 3.07 -19.05
CA GLU A 492 -3.72 2.30 -19.83
C GLU A 492 -3.72 0.81 -19.43
N TYR A 493 -4.78 0.10 -19.79
CA TYR A 493 -4.91 -1.35 -19.57
C TYR A 493 -4.67 -2.21 -20.82
N THR A 494 -4.25 -1.61 -21.94
CA THR A 494 -4.19 -2.28 -23.24
C THR A 494 -3.33 -3.53 -23.20
N LYS A 495 -2.12 -3.47 -22.62
CA LYS A 495 -1.24 -4.65 -22.50
C LYS A 495 -1.87 -5.81 -21.71
N SER A 496 -2.60 -5.52 -20.63
CA SER A 496 -3.24 -6.58 -19.82
C SER A 496 -4.50 -7.11 -20.51
N ASN A 497 -5.27 -6.24 -21.16
CA ASN A 497 -6.45 -6.59 -21.93
C ASN A 497 -6.12 -7.49 -23.13
N VAL A 498 -5.06 -7.15 -23.86
CA VAL A 498 -4.57 -7.92 -25.01
C VAL A 498 -4.13 -9.33 -24.59
N ARG A 499 -3.44 -9.49 -23.45
CA ARG A 499 -3.06 -10.81 -22.93
C ARG A 499 -4.27 -11.72 -22.71
N PHE A 500 -5.36 -11.17 -22.17
CA PHE A 500 -6.62 -11.90 -22.03
C PHE A 500 -7.24 -12.19 -23.41
N THR A 501 -7.34 -11.17 -24.26
CA THR A 501 -7.95 -11.26 -25.59
C THR A 501 -7.30 -12.36 -26.43
N ILE A 502 -5.97 -12.46 -26.43
CA ILE A 502 -5.19 -13.50 -27.13
C ILE A 502 -5.44 -14.91 -26.57
N SER A 503 -5.71 -15.01 -25.27
CA SER A 503 -6.04 -16.31 -24.66
C SER A 503 -7.42 -16.80 -25.07
N VAL A 504 -8.29 -15.89 -25.53
CA VAL A 504 -9.65 -16.19 -26.03
C VAL A 504 -9.62 -16.42 -27.54
N SER A 505 -9.11 -15.46 -28.32
CA SER A 505 -9.13 -15.48 -29.79
C SER A 505 -7.81 -14.96 -30.36
N GLN A 506 -7.37 -15.52 -31.50
CA GLN A 506 -6.09 -15.19 -32.14
C GLN A 506 -6.24 -14.75 -33.60
N THR A 507 -7.29 -13.99 -33.89
CA THR A 507 -7.51 -13.42 -35.23
C THR A 507 -6.41 -12.41 -35.60
N GLU A 508 -6.27 -12.14 -36.90
CA GLU A 508 -5.26 -11.21 -37.42
C GLU A 508 -5.33 -9.80 -36.79
N PRO A 509 -6.53 -9.19 -36.58
CA PRO A 509 -6.64 -7.92 -35.86
C PRO A 509 -6.10 -7.99 -34.42
N ILE A 510 -6.33 -9.08 -33.69
CA ILE A 510 -5.85 -9.27 -32.31
C ILE A 510 -4.32 -9.38 -32.27
N LYS A 511 -3.72 -10.10 -33.23
CA LYS A 511 -2.25 -10.23 -33.34
C LYS A 511 -1.58 -8.90 -33.66
N LYS A 512 -2.14 -8.11 -34.57
CA LYS A 512 -1.65 -6.75 -34.87
C LYS A 512 -1.73 -5.84 -33.64
N LEU A 513 -2.83 -5.94 -32.89
CA LEU A 513 -2.97 -5.22 -31.64
C LEU A 513 -1.95 -5.67 -30.58
N GLN A 514 -1.64 -6.97 -30.52
CA GLN A 514 -0.58 -7.49 -29.64
C GLN A 514 0.76 -6.84 -29.92
N GLU A 515 1.18 -6.89 -31.18
CA GLU A 515 2.44 -6.31 -31.63
C GLU A 515 2.48 -4.80 -31.36
N PHE A 516 1.38 -4.10 -31.62
CA PHE A 516 1.27 -2.68 -31.30
C PHE A 516 1.45 -2.43 -29.80
N ALA A 517 0.72 -3.16 -28.96
CA ALA A 517 0.75 -3.00 -27.52
C ALA A 517 2.11 -3.34 -26.92
N GLU A 518 2.85 -4.30 -27.45
CA GLU A 518 4.20 -4.65 -26.98
C GLU A 518 5.24 -3.57 -27.29
N ASN A 519 5.06 -2.87 -28.42
CA ASN A 519 6.01 -1.87 -28.91
C ASN A 519 5.70 -0.42 -28.49
N HIS A 520 4.56 -0.16 -27.84
CA HIS A 520 4.17 1.18 -27.42
C HIS A 520 3.95 1.26 -25.90
N GLN A 521 4.29 2.42 -25.32
CA GLN A 521 4.03 2.70 -23.91
C GLN A 521 2.66 3.34 -23.69
N VAL A 522 2.19 4.16 -24.64
CA VAL A 522 0.91 4.88 -24.61
C VAL A 522 0.08 4.43 -25.80
N THR A 523 -1.13 3.94 -25.56
CA THR A 523 -1.99 3.31 -26.58
C THR A 523 -3.32 4.03 -26.82
N THR A 524 -3.67 5.01 -25.99
CA THR A 524 -4.90 5.81 -26.14
C THR A 524 -4.93 6.62 -27.44
N GLY A 525 -6.11 6.78 -28.04
CA GLY A 525 -6.32 7.58 -29.27
C GLY A 525 -5.68 7.00 -30.52
N LYS A 526 -5.45 5.68 -30.55
CA LYS A 526 -4.82 4.96 -31.67
C LYS A 526 -5.77 4.02 -32.42
N PHE A 527 -6.86 3.60 -31.77
CA PHE A 527 -7.82 2.64 -32.29
C PHE A 527 -9.20 3.27 -32.39
N THR A 528 -10.00 2.81 -33.35
CA THR A 528 -11.37 3.28 -33.55
C THR A 528 -12.42 2.27 -33.05
N ILE A 529 -13.69 2.68 -32.99
CA ILE A 529 -14.82 1.78 -32.75
C ILE A 529 -14.83 0.61 -33.75
N GLY A 530 -14.49 0.86 -35.01
CA GLY A 530 -14.36 -0.17 -36.04
C GLY A 530 -13.22 -1.15 -35.76
N ASP A 531 -12.11 -0.70 -35.16
CA ASP A 531 -11.02 -1.58 -34.74
C ASP A 531 -11.43 -2.43 -33.53
N GLU A 532 -12.06 -1.81 -32.52
CA GLU A 532 -12.52 -2.54 -31.32
C GLU A 532 -13.51 -3.65 -31.68
N LYS A 533 -14.44 -3.42 -32.63
CA LYS A 533 -15.33 -4.48 -33.14
C LYS A 533 -14.58 -5.68 -33.74
N LYS A 534 -13.35 -5.49 -34.23
CA LYS A 534 -12.54 -6.54 -34.85
C LYS A 534 -11.67 -7.31 -33.84
N HIS A 535 -11.18 -6.64 -32.79
CA HIS A 535 -10.23 -7.26 -31.86
C HIS A 535 -10.71 -7.38 -30.42
N ASN A 536 -11.65 -6.56 -29.96
CA ASN A 536 -12.17 -6.60 -28.60
C ASN A 536 -13.22 -7.71 -28.45
N VAL A 537 -12.90 -8.76 -27.71
CA VAL A 537 -13.80 -9.91 -27.54
C VAL A 537 -15.14 -9.54 -26.91
N PHE A 538 -15.22 -8.47 -26.11
CA PHE A 538 -16.47 -7.97 -25.52
C PHE A 538 -17.39 -7.27 -26.54
N MET A 539 -16.84 -6.84 -27.69
CA MET A 539 -17.60 -6.27 -28.81
C MET A 539 -17.88 -7.31 -29.92
N ARG A 540 -17.47 -8.56 -29.71
CA ARG A 540 -17.60 -9.67 -30.66
C ARG A 540 -18.55 -10.76 -30.16
N VAL A 541 -19.53 -10.40 -29.34
CA VAL A 541 -20.47 -11.36 -28.73
C VAL A 541 -21.35 -12.10 -29.75
N ASN A 542 -21.51 -11.56 -30.96
CA ASN A 542 -22.21 -12.21 -32.07
C ASN A 542 -21.30 -13.03 -32.99
N ASP A 543 -19.99 -13.07 -32.71
CA ASP A 543 -19.02 -13.79 -33.53
C ASP A 543 -19.10 -15.29 -33.25
N PRO A 544 -19.29 -16.16 -34.27
CA PRO A 544 -19.35 -17.60 -34.09
C PRO A 544 -18.13 -18.21 -33.39
N GLU A 545 -16.95 -17.61 -33.53
CA GLU A 545 -15.74 -18.03 -32.83
C GLU A 545 -15.92 -17.86 -31.31
N ILE A 546 -16.41 -16.69 -30.89
CA ILE A 546 -16.61 -16.33 -29.48
C ILE A 546 -17.75 -17.15 -28.87
N GLN A 547 -18.84 -17.35 -29.60
CA GLN A 547 -19.93 -18.25 -29.19
C GLN A 547 -19.42 -19.66 -28.90
N LYS A 548 -18.56 -20.20 -29.79
CA LYS A 548 -17.98 -21.53 -29.61
C LYS A 548 -17.03 -21.60 -28.40
N ILE A 549 -16.18 -20.60 -28.20
CA ILE A 549 -15.23 -20.55 -27.07
C ILE A 549 -15.97 -20.46 -25.74
N THR A 550 -17.01 -19.65 -25.69
CA THR A 550 -17.83 -19.48 -24.49
C THR A 550 -18.81 -20.64 -24.31
N GLY A 551 -19.19 -21.36 -25.36
CA GLY A 551 -20.25 -22.36 -25.30
C GLY A 551 -21.65 -21.76 -25.11
N GLU A 552 -21.79 -20.46 -25.32
CA GLU A 552 -23.03 -19.70 -25.18
C GLU A 552 -23.42 -19.11 -26.55
N THR A 553 -24.71 -18.95 -26.80
CA THR A 553 -25.21 -18.31 -28.05
C THR A 553 -25.89 -16.97 -27.80
N ASP A 554 -26.35 -16.74 -26.58
CA ASP A 554 -26.98 -15.47 -26.19
C ASP A 554 -25.91 -14.40 -25.91
N PRO A 555 -25.97 -13.21 -26.56
CA PRO A 555 -24.97 -12.15 -26.39
C PRO A 555 -24.75 -11.68 -24.95
N VAL A 556 -25.79 -11.71 -24.11
CA VAL A 556 -25.72 -11.30 -22.71
C VAL A 556 -25.01 -12.36 -21.88
N SER A 557 -25.35 -13.64 -22.07
CA SER A 557 -24.62 -14.76 -21.45
C SER A 557 -23.14 -14.77 -21.84
N ILE A 558 -22.83 -14.53 -23.12
CA ILE A 558 -21.45 -14.44 -23.62
C ILE A 558 -20.70 -13.29 -22.94
N MET A 559 -21.33 -12.11 -22.84
CA MET A 559 -20.75 -10.95 -22.16
C MET A 559 -20.40 -11.27 -20.70
N GLY A 560 -21.32 -11.90 -19.96
CA GLY A 560 -21.10 -12.32 -18.57
C GLY A 560 -19.95 -13.32 -18.45
N LYS A 561 -19.94 -14.34 -19.29
CA LYS A 561 -18.91 -15.39 -19.29
C LYS A 561 -17.53 -14.84 -19.62
N LEU A 562 -17.40 -14.03 -20.67
CA LEU A 562 -16.14 -13.35 -21.00
C LEU A 562 -15.65 -12.47 -19.84
N ARG A 563 -16.58 -11.80 -19.13
CA ARG A 563 -16.24 -10.92 -18.01
C ARG A 563 -15.70 -11.73 -16.84
N GLU A 564 -16.33 -12.84 -16.50
CA GLU A 564 -15.87 -13.78 -15.46
C GLU A 564 -14.54 -14.43 -15.82
N MET A 565 -14.39 -14.88 -17.07
CA MET A 565 -13.12 -15.39 -17.59
C MET A 565 -12.00 -14.37 -17.40
N LYS A 566 -12.24 -13.08 -17.72
CA LYS A 566 -11.25 -12.01 -17.52
C LYS A 566 -10.99 -11.68 -16.05
N ASN A 567 -12.01 -11.77 -15.19
CA ASN A 567 -11.86 -11.53 -13.75
C ASN A 567 -10.99 -12.60 -13.09
N ASN A 568 -11.10 -13.84 -13.54
CA ASN A 568 -10.32 -14.98 -13.06
C ASN A 568 -9.05 -15.25 -13.88
N PHE A 569 -8.81 -14.46 -14.93
CA PHE A 569 -7.66 -14.63 -15.82
C PHE A 569 -6.36 -14.32 -15.09
N LYS A 570 -5.58 -15.36 -14.82
CA LYS A 570 -4.18 -15.24 -14.44
C LYS A 570 -3.37 -15.22 -15.73
N PRO A 571 -2.63 -14.13 -16.03
CA PRO A 571 -1.78 -14.09 -17.20
C PRO A 571 -0.87 -15.32 -17.19
N PRO A 572 -0.71 -16.05 -18.30
CA PRO A 572 0.21 -17.17 -18.34
C PRO A 572 1.58 -16.67 -17.87
N LYS A 573 2.14 -17.29 -16.82
CA LYS A 573 3.54 -17.10 -16.42
C LYS A 573 4.34 -17.28 -17.70
N ARG A 574 5.10 -16.26 -18.14
CA ARG A 574 5.84 -16.24 -19.41
C ARG A 574 6.41 -17.64 -19.68
N LYS A 575 5.81 -18.37 -20.63
CA LYS A 575 6.44 -19.58 -21.16
C LYS A 575 7.69 -19.10 -21.89
N ALA A 576 8.86 -19.42 -21.35
CA ALA A 576 10.11 -19.22 -22.05
C ALA A 576 10.12 -20.13 -23.29
N GLY A 577 9.74 -19.60 -24.45
CA GLY A 577 10.00 -20.21 -25.76
C GLY A 577 11.45 -19.93 -26.17
N GLY A 578 12.19 -20.96 -26.58
CA GLY A 578 13.58 -20.81 -27.09
C GLY A 578 13.64 -20.51 -28.60
N PRO A 579 14.82 -20.58 -29.25
CA PRO A 579 16.17 -20.37 -28.74
C PRO A 579 16.76 -19.06 -29.32
N SER A 580 17.09 -18.12 -28.44
CA SER A 580 18.22 -17.21 -28.64
C SER A 580 18.82 -16.89 -27.26
N THR A 581 20.13 -16.92 -27.20
CA THR A 581 20.96 -17.20 -26.03
C THR A 581 20.99 -16.05 -25.01
N ALA A 582 20.22 -16.18 -23.94
CA ALA A 582 20.55 -15.62 -22.62
C ALA A 582 20.03 -16.58 -21.52
N PRO A 583 20.78 -16.83 -20.43
CA PRO A 583 20.60 -18.02 -19.61
C PRO A 583 19.42 -17.91 -18.64
N LYS A 584 18.65 -19.00 -18.48
CA LYS A 584 17.78 -19.21 -17.31
C LYS A 584 18.62 -19.09 -16.04
N PRO A 585 18.08 -18.59 -14.90
CA PRO A 585 18.75 -18.72 -13.62
C PRO A 585 18.97 -20.22 -13.37
N ARG A 586 20.23 -20.62 -13.44
CA ARG A 586 20.68 -21.98 -13.09
C ARG A 586 20.54 -22.09 -11.58
N GLN A 587 19.85 -23.13 -11.10
CA GLN A 587 20.05 -23.59 -9.72
C GLN A 587 21.54 -23.63 -9.44
N SER A 588 21.98 -23.00 -8.36
CA SER A 588 23.38 -23.08 -7.97
C SER A 588 23.79 -24.52 -7.70
N ARG A 589 25.11 -24.77 -7.63
CA ARG A 589 25.62 -26.09 -7.25
C ARG A 589 25.06 -26.49 -5.87
N LEU A 590 24.97 -25.54 -4.95
CA LEU A 590 24.43 -25.68 -3.61
C LEU A 590 22.93 -26.04 -3.62
N ALA A 591 22.11 -25.34 -4.43
CA ALA A 591 20.69 -25.67 -4.55
C ALA A 591 20.45 -27.07 -5.13
N LYS A 592 21.32 -27.53 -6.04
CA LYS A 592 21.26 -28.91 -6.55
C LYS A 592 21.69 -29.95 -5.54
N GLU A 593 22.71 -29.66 -4.74
CA GLU A 593 23.22 -30.56 -3.70
C GLU A 593 22.16 -30.82 -2.61
N HIS A 594 21.32 -29.82 -2.31
CA HIS A 594 20.27 -29.91 -1.29
C HIS A 594 18.85 -30.14 -1.83
N ASN A 595 18.69 -30.44 -3.13
CA ASN A 595 17.39 -30.62 -3.80
C ASN A 595 16.41 -29.43 -3.61
N VAL A 596 16.92 -28.21 -3.62
CA VAL A 596 16.15 -26.98 -3.44
C VAL A 596 15.83 -26.37 -4.81
N SER A 597 14.57 -25.94 -5.03
CA SER A 597 14.17 -25.29 -6.26
C SER A 597 14.84 -23.92 -6.43
N ALA A 598 14.95 -23.43 -7.67
CA ALA A 598 15.52 -22.08 -7.92
C ALA A 598 14.69 -20.95 -7.29
N GLN A 599 13.42 -21.22 -6.95
CA GLN A 599 12.55 -20.27 -6.26
C GLN A 599 12.86 -20.24 -4.76
N GLU A 600 12.89 -21.41 -4.11
CA GLU A 600 13.25 -21.53 -2.69
C GLU A 600 14.68 -21.05 -2.43
N GLU A 601 15.62 -21.30 -3.35
CA GLU A 601 16.96 -20.71 -3.30
C GLU A 601 16.91 -19.18 -3.29
N GLY A 602 16.02 -18.58 -4.09
CA GLY A 602 15.78 -17.14 -4.11
C GLY A 602 15.21 -16.63 -2.78
N GLU A 603 14.28 -17.36 -2.17
CA GLU A 603 13.66 -17.03 -0.89
C GLU A 603 14.66 -17.14 0.27
N ILE A 604 15.48 -18.20 0.31
CA ILE A 604 16.57 -18.36 1.28
C ILE A 604 17.58 -17.21 1.15
N LYS A 605 17.92 -16.84 -0.09
CA LYS A 605 18.87 -15.75 -0.35
C LYS A 605 18.33 -14.39 0.07
N GLU A 606 17.04 -14.14 -0.16
CA GLU A 606 16.37 -12.92 0.29
C GLU A 606 16.31 -12.87 1.83
N ALA A 607 15.89 -13.95 2.48
CA ALA A 607 15.81 -14.04 3.93
C ALA A 607 17.18 -13.85 4.60
N PHE A 608 18.23 -14.50 4.08
CA PHE A 608 19.60 -14.29 4.57
C PHE A 608 20.05 -12.85 4.38
N GLY A 609 19.84 -12.28 3.17
CA GLY A 609 20.24 -10.90 2.86
C GLY A 609 19.49 -9.82 3.64
N LEU A 610 18.35 -10.13 4.27
CA LEU A 610 17.63 -9.17 5.12
C LEU A 610 18.40 -8.85 6.41
N PHE A 611 19.17 -9.81 6.92
CA PHE A 611 19.85 -9.78 8.22
C PHE A 611 21.38 -9.97 8.13
N ALA A 612 21.92 -10.28 6.96
CA ALA A 612 23.36 -10.45 6.76
C ALA A 612 24.13 -9.13 6.81
N GLU A 613 25.33 -9.18 7.40
CA GLU A 613 26.32 -8.12 7.44
C GLU A 613 27.48 -8.43 6.46
N PRO A 614 28.06 -7.42 5.78
CA PRO A 614 29.19 -7.64 4.88
C PRO A 614 30.46 -8.04 5.66
N MET A 615 31.17 -9.06 5.17
CA MET A 615 32.44 -9.53 5.74
C MET A 615 33.44 -9.86 4.62
N ASP A 616 34.70 -9.47 4.81
CA ASP A 616 35.76 -9.73 3.84
C ASP A 616 36.01 -11.24 3.67
N GLY A 617 35.95 -11.71 2.43
CA GLY A 617 36.08 -13.13 2.08
C GLY A 617 34.74 -13.86 1.88
N GLU A 618 33.63 -13.31 2.37
CA GLU A 618 32.30 -13.94 2.30
C GLU A 618 31.41 -13.24 1.26
N LYS A 619 31.16 -13.93 0.13
CA LYS A 619 30.49 -13.34 -1.04
C LYS A 619 29.06 -12.85 -0.76
N ASN A 620 28.34 -13.51 0.17
CA ASN A 620 26.97 -13.17 0.52
C ASN A 620 26.87 -12.44 1.87
N GLY A 621 28.00 -12.09 2.49
CA GLY A 621 28.06 -11.64 3.88
C GLY A 621 27.86 -12.78 4.87
N VAL A 622 27.78 -12.43 6.15
CA VAL A 622 27.58 -13.34 7.27
C VAL A 622 26.34 -12.93 8.06
N LEU A 623 25.61 -13.91 8.57
CA LEU A 623 24.41 -13.70 9.37
C LEU A 623 24.81 -13.72 10.85
N PRO A 624 24.67 -12.62 11.61
CA PRO A 624 24.94 -12.65 13.05
C PRO A 624 24.15 -13.76 13.74
N ILE A 625 24.79 -14.49 14.67
CA ILE A 625 24.18 -15.71 15.26
C ILE A 625 22.86 -15.41 15.98
N ASN A 626 22.72 -14.19 16.52
CA ASN A 626 21.50 -13.71 17.17
C ASN A 626 20.33 -13.48 16.19
N ASP A 627 20.62 -13.31 14.90
CA ASP A 627 19.63 -13.04 13.85
C ASP A 627 19.19 -14.30 13.07
N VAL A 628 19.80 -15.45 13.34
CA VAL A 628 19.41 -16.74 12.73
C VAL A 628 17.93 -17.05 12.94
N LYS A 629 17.41 -16.83 14.15
CA LYS A 629 15.98 -17.03 14.45
C LYS A 629 15.10 -16.12 13.59
N SER A 630 15.47 -14.84 13.48
CA SER A 630 14.75 -13.84 12.69
C SER A 630 14.72 -14.20 11.20
N ALA A 631 15.85 -14.68 10.67
CA ALA A 631 15.96 -15.12 9.27
C ALA A 631 15.08 -16.35 8.97
N LEU A 632 15.04 -17.35 9.85
CA LEU A 632 14.18 -18.53 9.72
C LEU A 632 12.69 -18.19 9.79
N ILE A 633 12.29 -17.27 10.67
CA ILE A 633 10.90 -16.78 10.75
C ILE A 633 10.54 -16.01 9.47
N ALA A 634 11.44 -15.16 8.96
CA ALA A 634 11.20 -14.40 7.73
C ALA A 634 11.00 -15.30 6.50
N LEU A 635 11.66 -16.46 6.47
CA LEU A 635 11.51 -17.49 5.45
C LEU A 635 10.24 -18.35 5.64
N GLY A 636 9.49 -18.16 6.72
CA GLY A 636 8.27 -18.92 7.01
C GLY A 636 8.54 -20.34 7.50
N ILE A 637 9.74 -20.61 8.02
CA ILE A 637 10.15 -21.89 8.62
C ILE A 637 10.69 -21.68 10.05
N PRO A 638 9.86 -21.18 10.98
CA PRO A 638 10.31 -20.89 12.34
C PRO A 638 10.86 -22.15 13.03
N PRO A 639 11.80 -22.02 13.99
CA PRO A 639 12.17 -23.13 14.86
C PRO A 639 10.95 -23.60 15.66
N SER A 640 10.70 -24.90 15.67
CA SER A 640 9.61 -25.58 16.38
C SER A 640 9.83 -25.57 17.89
N SER A 641 11.08 -25.45 18.34
CA SER A 641 11.39 -25.31 19.78
C SER A 641 12.69 -24.53 20.04
N PRO A 642 12.88 -24.01 21.28
CA PRO A 642 14.16 -23.44 21.69
C PRO A 642 15.33 -24.44 21.67
N ALA A 643 15.06 -25.74 21.75
CA ALA A 643 16.08 -26.78 21.68
C ALA A 643 16.59 -26.95 20.24
N GLU A 644 15.67 -26.99 19.28
CA GLU A 644 15.99 -27.04 17.85
C GLU A 644 16.77 -25.79 17.41
N LEU A 645 16.38 -24.59 17.88
CA LEU A 645 17.14 -23.37 17.59
C LEU A 645 18.58 -23.44 18.13
N ARG A 646 18.79 -24.02 19.32
CA ARG A 646 20.14 -24.22 19.87
C ARG A 646 20.96 -25.20 19.05
N GLU A 647 20.33 -26.25 18.54
CA GLU A 647 20.95 -27.21 17.64
C GLU A 647 21.37 -26.55 16.32
N PHE A 648 20.49 -25.77 15.70
CA PHE A 648 20.82 -25.00 14.51
C PHE A 648 21.97 -24.02 14.75
N ILE A 649 21.92 -23.28 15.85
CA ILE A 649 23.02 -22.37 16.24
C ILE A 649 24.34 -23.14 16.38
N SER A 650 24.33 -24.31 17.03
CA SER A 650 25.54 -25.13 17.19
C SER A 650 26.09 -25.70 15.88
N ILE A 651 25.22 -25.92 14.89
CA ILE A 651 25.61 -26.38 13.55
C ILE A 651 26.16 -25.21 12.72
N LEU A 652 25.58 -24.02 12.86
CA LEU A 652 25.95 -22.83 12.09
C LEU A 652 27.20 -22.12 12.61
N ASP A 653 27.46 -22.21 13.91
CA ASP A 653 28.57 -21.55 14.59
C ASP A 653 29.24 -22.52 15.60
N PRO A 654 29.93 -23.57 15.12
CA PRO A 654 30.53 -24.59 15.97
C PRO A 654 31.73 -24.06 16.78
N ASP A 655 32.43 -23.05 16.26
CA ASP A 655 33.61 -22.44 16.87
C ASP A 655 33.28 -21.19 17.72
N ASN A 656 31.99 -20.81 17.79
CA ASN A 656 31.47 -19.66 18.54
C ASN A 656 32.08 -18.33 18.08
N ASP A 657 32.25 -18.19 16.77
CA ASP A 657 32.71 -17.02 16.03
C ASP A 657 31.66 -15.89 16.04
N GLY A 658 30.40 -16.20 16.37
CA GLY A 658 29.30 -15.26 16.54
C GLY A 658 28.51 -14.98 15.27
N TYR A 659 28.75 -15.70 14.18
CA TYR A 659 28.07 -15.54 12.90
C TYR A 659 27.95 -16.86 12.12
N ALA A 660 26.98 -16.91 11.22
CA ALA A 660 26.71 -18.03 10.32
C ALA A 660 26.99 -17.63 8.87
N THR A 661 27.71 -18.47 8.12
CA THR A 661 27.92 -18.27 6.69
C THR A 661 26.72 -18.76 5.87
N TYR A 662 26.66 -18.35 4.60
CA TYR A 662 25.49 -18.62 3.76
C TYR A 662 25.26 -20.11 3.47
N GLU A 663 26.32 -20.89 3.24
CA GLU A 663 26.18 -22.31 2.87
C GLU A 663 25.61 -23.18 4.01
N PRO A 664 26.12 -23.09 5.26
CA PRO A 664 25.53 -23.79 6.40
C PRO A 664 24.08 -23.36 6.67
N PHE A 665 23.77 -22.06 6.57
CA PHE A 665 22.40 -21.56 6.73
C PHE A 665 21.45 -22.12 5.67
N PHE A 666 21.91 -22.17 4.41
CA PHE A 666 21.16 -22.74 3.30
C PHE A 666 20.82 -24.22 3.54
N ALA A 667 21.78 -25.00 4.05
CA ALA A 667 21.58 -26.41 4.35
C ALA A 667 20.49 -26.64 5.41
N ILE A 668 20.46 -25.83 6.48
CA ILE A 668 19.41 -25.90 7.51
C ILE A 668 18.03 -25.52 6.93
N CYS A 669 17.97 -24.49 6.10
CA CYS A 669 16.72 -24.09 5.45
C CYS A 669 16.18 -25.19 4.53
N ALA A 670 17.05 -25.84 3.77
CA ALA A 670 16.69 -26.96 2.91
C ALA A 670 16.11 -28.13 3.72
N LEU A 671 16.74 -28.52 4.83
CA LEU A 671 16.24 -29.57 5.72
C LEU A 671 14.84 -29.26 6.26
N LYS A 672 14.59 -28.00 6.63
CA LYS A 672 13.26 -27.55 7.09
C LYS A 672 12.20 -27.52 5.99
N PHE A 673 12.56 -27.20 4.75
CA PHE A 673 11.63 -27.28 3.63
C PHE A 673 11.18 -28.72 3.37
N HIS A 674 12.12 -29.67 3.37
CA HIS A 674 11.80 -31.09 3.20
C HIS A 674 10.94 -31.65 4.35
N ALA A 675 11.26 -31.29 5.61
CA ALA A 675 10.47 -31.74 6.76
C ALA A 675 9.02 -31.20 6.76
N ARG A 676 8.77 -30.06 6.11
CA ARG A 676 7.43 -29.45 6.01
C ARG A 676 6.54 -30.16 4.99
N GLU A 677 7.10 -30.71 3.93
CA GLU A 677 6.34 -31.50 2.94
C GLU A 677 5.85 -32.81 3.56
N ASP A 678 6.68 -33.46 4.38
CA ASP A 678 6.32 -34.69 5.10
C ASP A 678 5.20 -34.47 6.15
N ASP A 679 5.24 -33.38 6.93
CA ASP A 679 4.21 -33.04 7.93
C ASP A 679 2.83 -32.71 7.32
N THR A 680 2.80 -32.17 6.09
CA THR A 680 1.54 -31.85 5.41
C THR A 680 0.82 -33.07 4.84
N ASP A 681 1.56 -34.11 4.46
CA ASP A 681 1.00 -35.36 3.93
C ASP A 681 0.38 -36.22 5.05
N ASP A 682 1.00 -36.26 6.24
CA ASP A 682 0.45 -37.00 7.39
C ASP A 682 -0.82 -36.34 7.96
N ALA A 683 -0.86 -35.00 8.05
CA ALA A 683 -2.06 -34.29 8.50
C ALA A 683 -3.24 -34.44 7.53
N HIS A 684 -2.99 -34.36 6.21
CA HIS A 684 -4.03 -34.61 5.19
C HIS A 684 -4.55 -36.04 5.27
N ARG A 685 -3.66 -37.01 5.52
CA ARG A 685 -4.02 -38.42 5.65
C ARG A 685 -4.86 -38.70 6.90
N GLU A 686 -4.60 -38.03 8.02
CA GLU A 686 -5.44 -38.13 9.22
C GLU A 686 -6.84 -37.54 8.99
N GLU A 687 -6.94 -36.34 8.39
CA GLU A 687 -8.22 -35.70 8.05
C GLU A 687 -9.04 -36.55 7.07
N LEU A 688 -8.37 -37.16 6.08
CA LEU A 688 -8.99 -38.08 5.14
C LEU A 688 -9.57 -39.31 5.83
N ILE A 689 -8.84 -39.91 6.79
CA ILE A 689 -9.30 -41.08 7.54
C ILE A 689 -10.50 -40.72 8.43
N GLU A 690 -10.47 -39.58 9.12
CA GLU A 690 -11.61 -39.11 9.93
C GLU A 690 -12.85 -38.87 9.07
N ALA A 691 -12.69 -38.19 7.93
CA ALA A 691 -13.79 -37.96 6.99
C ALA A 691 -14.36 -39.27 6.44
N PHE A 692 -13.51 -40.24 6.10
CA PHE A 692 -13.94 -41.55 5.62
C PHE A 692 -14.71 -42.32 6.70
N GLN A 693 -14.26 -42.26 7.96
CA GLN A 693 -14.94 -42.89 9.10
C GLN A 693 -16.31 -42.28 9.39
N LEU A 694 -16.53 -41.00 9.10
CA LEU A 694 -17.86 -40.38 9.22
C LEU A 694 -18.86 -41.01 8.25
N PHE A 695 -18.43 -41.33 7.02
CA PHE A 695 -19.28 -42.00 6.04
C PHE A 695 -19.52 -43.47 6.40
N THR A 696 -18.50 -44.19 6.89
CA THR A 696 -18.67 -45.60 7.30
C THR A 696 -19.26 -45.77 8.70
N ASN A 697 -19.44 -44.67 9.44
CA ASN A 697 -19.85 -44.66 10.85
C ASN A 697 -18.93 -45.53 11.72
N GLY A 698 -17.63 -45.43 11.49
CA GLY A 698 -16.59 -46.16 12.22
C GLY A 698 -16.52 -47.66 11.94
N HIS A 699 -17.22 -48.17 10.92
CA HIS A 699 -17.07 -49.56 10.48
C HIS A 699 -15.90 -49.70 9.50
N ASP A 700 -15.13 -50.76 9.67
CA ASP A 700 -14.06 -51.14 8.74
C ASP A 700 -14.65 -51.59 7.39
N GLY A 701 -14.04 -51.13 6.30
CA GLY A 701 -14.42 -51.49 4.94
C GLY A 701 -14.89 -50.29 4.08
N PRO A 702 -15.29 -50.54 2.83
CA PRO A 702 -15.59 -49.49 1.86
C PRO A 702 -16.91 -48.77 2.18
N ILE A 703 -17.08 -47.56 1.64
CA ILE A 703 -18.36 -46.84 1.71
C ILE A 703 -19.36 -47.57 0.82
N THR A 704 -20.46 -48.05 1.42
CA THR A 704 -21.49 -48.84 0.73
C THR A 704 -22.73 -48.01 0.45
N LEU A 705 -23.63 -48.54 -0.38
CA LEU A 705 -24.94 -47.92 -0.66
C LEU A 705 -25.77 -47.71 0.63
N ALA A 706 -25.62 -48.60 1.62
CA ALA A 706 -26.29 -48.44 2.91
C ALA A 706 -25.71 -47.28 3.75
N HIS A 707 -24.41 -47.00 3.59
CA HIS A 707 -23.76 -45.84 4.21
C HIS A 707 -24.26 -44.53 3.60
N LEU A 708 -24.28 -44.42 2.27
CA LEU A 708 -24.77 -43.21 1.59
C LEU A 708 -26.24 -42.91 1.88
N ARG A 709 -27.11 -43.93 1.91
CA ARG A 709 -28.53 -43.77 2.32
C ARG A 709 -28.66 -43.18 3.73
N ARG A 710 -27.81 -43.63 4.65
CA ARG A 710 -27.80 -43.13 6.03
C ARG A 710 -27.37 -41.67 6.08
N VAL A 711 -26.30 -41.33 5.35
CA VAL A 711 -25.79 -39.96 5.27
C VAL A 711 -26.84 -39.03 4.68
N ALA A 712 -27.48 -39.40 3.55
CA ALA A 712 -28.56 -38.61 2.95
C ALA A 712 -29.74 -38.41 3.92
N ALA A 713 -30.13 -39.45 4.66
CA ALA A 713 -31.19 -39.35 5.67
C ALA A 713 -30.82 -38.44 6.85
N VAL A 714 -29.55 -38.43 7.29
CA VAL A 714 -29.04 -37.51 8.33
C VAL A 714 -29.04 -36.07 7.83
N LEU A 715 -28.67 -35.85 6.56
CA LEU A 715 -28.67 -34.54 5.91
C LEU A 715 -30.08 -34.06 5.51
N LYS A 716 -31.10 -34.89 5.69
CA LYS A 716 -32.50 -34.63 5.27
C LYS A 716 -32.62 -34.32 3.77
N GLU A 717 -31.75 -34.91 2.97
CA GLU A 717 -31.83 -34.82 1.51
C GLU A 717 -32.61 -36.02 0.96
N ASP A 718 -33.57 -35.73 0.09
CA ASP A 718 -34.37 -36.76 -0.58
C ASP A 718 -33.63 -37.15 -1.87
N VAL A 719 -32.77 -38.16 -1.76
CA VAL A 719 -31.91 -38.64 -2.86
C VAL A 719 -32.42 -40.01 -3.30
N ASP A 720 -32.70 -40.14 -4.60
CA ASP A 720 -33.19 -41.39 -5.16
C ASP A 720 -32.13 -42.52 -5.13
N GLU A 721 -32.59 -43.77 -5.16
CA GLU A 721 -31.70 -44.93 -5.04
C GLU A 721 -30.80 -45.14 -6.27
N GLU A 722 -31.20 -44.66 -7.45
CA GLU A 722 -30.40 -44.78 -8.67
C GLU A 722 -29.21 -43.82 -8.65
N LEU A 723 -29.43 -42.58 -8.22
CA LEU A 723 -28.41 -41.57 -8.05
C LEU A 723 -27.37 -41.97 -7.01
N LEU A 724 -27.77 -42.60 -5.90
CA LEU A 724 -26.82 -43.14 -4.91
C LEU A 724 -25.97 -44.30 -5.46
N LYS A 725 -26.49 -45.07 -6.41
CA LYS A 725 -25.72 -46.11 -7.11
C LYS A 725 -24.75 -45.49 -8.10
N ASP A 726 -25.18 -44.47 -8.82
CA ASP A 726 -24.34 -43.73 -9.77
C ASP A 726 -23.17 -43.03 -9.07
N MET A 727 -23.40 -42.44 -7.89
CA MET A 727 -22.32 -41.85 -7.06
C MET A 727 -21.24 -42.88 -6.68
N ILE A 728 -21.63 -44.11 -6.35
CA ILE A 728 -20.66 -45.18 -6.05
C ILE A 728 -19.92 -45.58 -7.31
N LEU A 729 -20.62 -45.74 -8.44
CA LEU A 729 -20.00 -46.12 -9.71
C LEU A 729 -19.05 -45.04 -10.23
N GLU A 730 -19.37 -43.76 -10.07
CA GLU A 730 -18.51 -42.65 -10.47
C GLU A 730 -17.25 -42.59 -9.61
N ALA A 731 -17.40 -42.68 -8.29
CA ALA A 731 -16.28 -42.65 -7.36
C ALA A 731 -15.32 -43.83 -7.55
N ASN A 732 -15.86 -45.00 -7.91
CA ASN A 732 -15.15 -46.26 -7.91
C ASN A 732 -14.72 -46.71 -9.32
N GLY A 733 -14.90 -45.85 -10.33
CA GLY A 733 -14.51 -46.10 -11.71
C GLY A 733 -15.37 -47.13 -12.45
N GLY A 734 -16.59 -47.37 -11.99
CA GLY A 734 -17.59 -48.22 -12.64
C GLY A 734 -17.43 -49.72 -12.35
N VAL A 735 -16.63 -50.09 -11.34
CA VAL A 735 -16.29 -51.48 -11.00
C VAL A 735 -17.50 -52.26 -10.45
N GLY A 736 -18.50 -51.55 -9.93
CA GLY A 736 -19.77 -52.12 -9.48
C GLY A 736 -20.15 -51.66 -8.08
N VAL A 737 -21.46 -51.52 -7.85
CA VAL A 737 -22.02 -50.98 -6.59
C VAL A 737 -21.67 -51.84 -5.36
N ALA A 738 -21.53 -53.16 -5.54
CA ALA A 738 -21.28 -54.10 -4.45
C ALA A 738 -19.88 -53.95 -3.82
N ARG A 739 -18.90 -53.40 -4.56
CA ARG A 739 -17.55 -53.15 -4.03
C ARG A 739 -17.50 -51.94 -3.11
N GLY A 740 -18.38 -50.96 -3.32
CA GLY A 740 -18.33 -49.68 -2.62
C GLY A 740 -17.15 -48.80 -3.07
N VAL A 741 -16.81 -47.81 -2.24
CA VAL A 741 -15.72 -46.83 -2.48
C VAL A 741 -14.64 -47.02 -1.41
N GLU A 742 -13.39 -47.21 -1.85
CA GLU A 742 -12.22 -47.35 -0.96
C GLU A 742 -11.61 -45.97 -0.59
N LEU A 743 -10.69 -45.94 0.38
CA LEU A 743 -10.16 -44.69 0.94
C LEU A 743 -9.49 -43.78 -0.11
N ASP A 744 -8.68 -44.36 -1.01
CA ASP A 744 -7.96 -43.61 -2.04
C ASP A 744 -8.90 -43.06 -3.12
N GLU A 745 -9.99 -43.77 -3.39
CA GLU A 745 -11.05 -43.36 -4.32
C GLU A 745 -11.87 -42.22 -3.71
N PHE A 746 -12.15 -42.30 -2.40
CA PHE A 746 -12.78 -41.23 -1.65
C PHE A 746 -11.91 -39.96 -1.60
N ASP A 747 -10.59 -40.08 -1.39
CA ASP A 747 -9.66 -38.93 -1.45
C ASP A 747 -9.74 -38.23 -2.81
N SER A 748 -9.70 -39.02 -3.88
CA SER A 748 -9.77 -38.53 -5.26
C SER A 748 -11.07 -37.77 -5.52
N VAL A 749 -12.21 -38.29 -5.04
CA VAL A 749 -13.52 -37.63 -5.15
C VAL A 749 -13.54 -36.31 -4.38
N MET A 750 -13.05 -36.30 -3.14
CA MET A 750 -13.07 -35.10 -2.29
C MET A 750 -12.12 -34.01 -2.82
N ARG A 751 -10.98 -34.37 -3.43
CA ARG A 751 -10.10 -33.45 -4.16
C ARG A 751 -10.78 -32.88 -5.40
N ASN A 752 -11.44 -33.70 -6.20
CA ASN A 752 -12.17 -33.24 -7.40
C ASN A 752 -13.36 -32.33 -7.05
N ALA A 753 -14.00 -32.56 -5.90
CA ALA A 753 -15.05 -31.71 -5.37
C ALA A 753 -14.52 -30.41 -4.72
N GLY A 754 -13.19 -30.23 -4.63
CA GLY A 754 -12.54 -29.05 -4.08
C GLY A 754 -12.63 -28.93 -2.55
N VAL A 755 -12.92 -30.03 -1.86
CA VAL A 755 -12.98 -30.10 -0.39
C VAL A 755 -11.57 -29.98 0.21
N TRP A 756 -10.60 -30.63 -0.43
CA TRP A 756 -9.17 -30.55 -0.12
C TRP A 756 -8.43 -29.74 -1.20
N ARG A 757 -7.45 -28.91 -0.84
CA ARG A 757 -6.71 -28.02 -1.76
C ARG A 757 -5.29 -28.48 -2.04
#